data_AF-A0A0R3W119-F1
#
_entry.id   AF-A0A0R3W119-F1
#
_cell.length_a   1.000
_cell.length_b   1.000
_cell.length_c   1.000
_cell.angle_alpha   90.00
_cell.angle_beta   90.00
_cell.angle_gamma   90.00
#
_symmetry.space_group_name_H-M   'P 1'
#
loop_
_entity.id
_entity.type
_entity.pdbx_description
1 polymer ?
#
loop_
_entity_poly.entity_id
_entity_poly.type
_entity_poly.pdbx_seq_one_letter_code
_entity_poly.pdbx_strand_id
1 'polypeptide(L)'
;MSPKSEIPDVVVPVPPFHYLHVLDRNTNITRLVTGPLTFIRKDHESIVQMPAKMITVTAKEYCIILNPVKRNAEGDIVTENGQVLLDFGEEEYRFAQPPFPLYPGEKLQGEVSPLKILPPNEALLLRAIVAFTDNDGNARIPGEQWLFEGPGVYKPRKEVAVLSQRSAEMILPNSALLIEALMNFTDRNGRKRVCGEKWLVKEPGSYMVGAYEKCVETYHAYNLDEKHALHVRALKSHIDDFGRKRRHGEEWLITYLDTESHIPSVNEEVVCVAEPIVLTSQNYCVICDPVDEKGVPSVGKKMLVRGEKTFFLLPGEHLLEGIQNVYILGEEDGLIIRALESFVDGDKVGCCDHLKTCFLNQLLDYPSFFWQQRAAGEEWMLVGPLEYVPPIEVEVVSKRKAIPLGDNEGIYVRDRLTGKVRSVVGSTYMLTHNEELWEKTLPPAVEELLRSTKDPLADRSVAANRGRLVRGGDAGESHPSKFDPTRVVSYRVPHNAVAQIYDYKRKRARFAFGPELVMLDPDEEFTVLSLSGGKPKRPNMIRSICLLLGPDFCSDVLIVETADHARLSIQLSYNWHFEISPERTAEEAAKLFSLPDFIGDFCKAIAARVRGSVASVNFDVFHKNSANIIREAVFGKNATGEMCEKYIFTQNNLVVTSVDIQSVEPVDQRTRDALMKSVQLAIEITSNSQEAAARHEAERLEQEARGKLERQKIEDEASAEEARKGLLELQVQLAALESTGQAKSEAQSKAEAMRIASQAEVEKARLEAEADSIKTDAEIKRLRLARELELEFVQKKNDLALERRRQELEMETEFYLKRVQAIGSENLRHIACAGVERDVRMLKALNLKSTLITDGKTPINLLDATAGLIGQTSGIVHNAALSEASEETAQTD
;
A
#
# COMPACT_ATOMS: atom_id res chain seq x y z
N MET A 1 31.76 96.49 74.36
CA MET A 1 32.42 97.68 74.94
C MET A 1 33.79 97.25 75.43
N SER A 2 34.81 97.60 74.67
CA SER A 2 36.23 97.58 75.09
C SER A 2 36.63 99.04 75.28
N PRO A 3 37.41 99.41 76.30
CA PRO A 3 37.74 100.80 76.56
C PRO A 3 38.77 101.24 75.51
N LYS A 4 38.32 101.95 74.47
CA LYS A 4 39.26 102.67 73.59
C LYS A 4 39.76 103.89 74.36
N SER A 5 40.93 103.69 74.96
CA SER A 5 41.93 104.68 75.35
C SER A 5 41.61 106.11 74.92
N GLU A 6 41.45 107.02 75.88
CA GLU A 6 41.51 108.45 75.63
C GLU A 6 42.91 108.78 75.11
N ILE A 7 43.02 109.08 73.81
CA ILE A 7 44.29 109.45 73.16
C ILE A 7 44.35 110.99 73.14
N PRO A 8 45.38 111.62 73.72
CA PRO A 8 45.47 113.06 73.82
C PRO A 8 46.15 113.65 72.56
N ASP A 9 45.52 113.54 71.39
CA ASP A 9 45.98 114.30 70.23
C ASP A 9 45.36 115.70 70.26
N VAL A 10 46.23 116.72 70.32
CA VAL A 10 45.83 118.15 70.37
C VAL A 10 45.41 118.64 68.98
N VAL A 11 45.90 118.01 67.90
CA VAL A 11 45.70 118.42 66.51
C VAL A 11 45.37 117.20 65.63
N VAL A 12 44.21 117.22 64.96
CA VAL A 12 43.75 116.15 64.07
C VAL A 12 43.44 116.70 62.67
N PRO A 13 44.16 116.28 61.62
CA PRO A 13 43.82 116.66 60.25
C PRO A 13 42.55 115.96 59.78
N VAL A 14 41.59 116.72 59.25
CA VAL A 14 40.35 116.20 58.66
C VAL A 14 40.43 116.38 57.14
N PRO A 15 40.70 115.31 56.36
CA PRO A 15 40.79 115.40 54.91
C PRO A 15 39.45 115.78 54.26
N PRO A 16 39.43 116.20 52.97
CA PRO A 16 38.19 116.34 52.21
C PRO A 16 37.34 115.05 52.27
N PHE A 17 36.02 115.22 52.30
CA PHE A 17 35.03 114.12 52.40
C PHE A 17 35.24 113.19 53.60
N HIS A 18 35.85 113.69 54.67
CA HIS A 18 35.90 113.03 55.97
C HIS A 18 35.18 113.88 57.01
N TYR A 19 34.66 113.21 58.04
CA TYR A 19 34.00 113.84 59.16
C TYR A 19 34.45 113.20 60.47
N LEU A 20 34.39 113.97 61.56
CA LEU A 20 34.65 113.48 62.90
C LEU A 20 33.57 114.00 63.86
N HIS A 21 33.41 113.33 65.00
CA HIS A 21 32.45 113.76 66.04
C HIS A 21 33.22 114.26 67.26
N VAL A 22 32.87 115.47 67.72
CA VAL A 22 33.46 116.10 68.90
C VAL A 22 32.39 116.29 69.96
N LEU A 23 32.65 115.79 71.16
CA LEU A 23 31.88 116.06 72.36
C LEU A 23 32.48 117.24 73.10
N ASP A 24 31.71 118.32 73.24
CA ASP A 24 32.00 119.39 74.18
C ASP A 24 31.52 118.97 75.59
N ARG A 25 32.44 118.87 76.55
CA ARG A 25 32.17 118.43 77.93
C ARG A 25 31.45 119.48 78.77
N ASN A 26 31.49 120.75 78.38
CA ASN A 26 30.79 121.82 79.11
C ASN A 26 29.28 121.79 78.81
N THR A 27 28.94 121.56 77.54
CA THR A 27 27.55 121.53 77.06
C THR A 27 27.00 120.12 76.92
N ASN A 28 27.86 119.10 77.01
CA ASN A 28 27.58 117.69 76.75
C ASN A 28 27.01 117.41 75.34
N ILE A 29 27.27 118.30 74.38
CA ILE A 29 26.77 118.21 73.01
C ILE A 29 27.82 117.56 72.11
N THR A 30 27.43 116.52 71.39
CA THR A 30 28.21 115.96 70.28
C THR A 30 27.87 116.69 68.99
N ARG A 31 28.87 117.35 68.39
CA ARG A 31 28.72 118.02 67.10
C ARG A 31 29.57 117.36 66.03
N LEU A 32 29.08 117.48 64.81
CA LEU A 32 29.75 117.02 63.60
C LEU A 32 30.76 118.08 63.12
N VAL A 33 31.97 117.63 62.78
CA VAL A 33 32.98 118.47 62.13
C VAL A 33 33.36 117.83 60.80
N THR A 34 33.19 118.58 59.71
CA THR A 34 33.50 118.13 58.33
C THR A 34 34.77 118.80 57.82
N GLY A 35 35.61 118.05 57.10
CA GLY A 35 36.80 118.60 56.43
C GLY A 35 36.47 119.40 55.15
N PRO A 36 37.45 120.08 54.53
CA PRO A 36 38.87 120.05 54.85
C PRO A 36 39.25 121.09 55.92
N LEU A 37 39.66 120.62 57.09
CA LEU A 37 40.20 121.48 58.15
C LEU A 37 41.12 120.68 59.05
N THR A 38 42.07 121.36 59.68
CA THR A 38 42.85 120.77 60.77
C THR A 38 42.15 121.13 62.08
N PHE A 39 41.54 120.14 62.72
CA PHE A 39 40.79 120.33 63.95
C PHE A 39 41.76 120.41 65.13
N ILE A 40 41.70 121.50 65.88
CA ILE A 40 42.49 121.69 67.10
C ILE A 40 41.54 121.54 68.28
N ARG A 41 41.81 120.55 69.14
CA ARG A 41 40.96 120.22 70.29
C ARG A 41 41.19 121.20 71.43
N LYS A 42 40.12 121.84 71.93
CA LYS A 42 40.17 122.66 73.15
C LYS A 42 40.09 121.80 74.41
N ASP A 43 40.47 122.33 75.56
CA ASP A 43 40.54 121.57 76.83
C ASP A 43 39.20 120.94 77.24
N HIS A 44 38.07 121.60 76.94
CA HIS A 44 36.73 121.09 77.22
C HIS A 44 36.19 120.17 76.13
N GLU A 45 36.96 119.86 75.09
CA GLU A 45 36.51 119.04 73.96
C GLU A 45 37.16 117.64 73.99
N SER A 46 36.38 116.64 73.61
CA SER A 46 36.81 115.25 73.46
C SER A 46 36.32 114.67 72.15
N ILE A 47 37.19 113.97 71.43
CA ILE A 47 36.85 113.38 70.12
C ILE A 47 36.19 112.01 70.38
N VAL A 48 34.94 111.85 69.93
CA VAL A 48 34.16 110.61 70.08
C VAL A 48 34.44 109.65 68.93
N GLN A 49 34.61 110.19 67.72
CA GLN A 49 34.88 109.43 66.50
C GLN A 49 36.01 110.09 65.71
N MET A 50 37.05 109.32 65.37
CA MET A 50 38.14 109.75 64.49
C MET A 50 37.65 110.03 63.06
N PRO A 51 38.38 110.82 62.25
CA PRO A 51 37.99 111.13 60.88
C PRO A 51 37.58 109.89 60.06
N ALA A 52 36.29 109.77 59.75
CA ALA A 52 35.69 108.71 58.96
C ALA A 52 35.27 109.24 57.59
N LYS A 53 35.35 108.39 56.57
CA LYS A 53 34.98 108.75 55.19
C LYS A 53 33.47 108.95 55.09
N MET A 54 33.04 110.00 54.39
CA MET A 54 31.64 110.23 54.02
C MET A 54 31.12 109.09 53.13
N ILE A 55 29.83 108.79 53.26
CA ILE A 55 29.19 107.72 52.49
C ILE A 55 28.91 108.25 51.08
N THR A 56 29.30 107.46 50.08
CA THR A 56 29.08 107.76 48.65
C THR A 56 28.12 106.75 48.06
N VAL A 57 27.00 107.21 47.51
CA VAL A 57 25.98 106.37 46.87
C VAL A 57 25.95 106.69 45.38
N THR A 58 26.20 105.70 44.52
CA THR A 58 26.13 105.90 43.05
C THR A 58 24.69 105.83 42.52
N ALA A 59 24.47 106.22 41.26
CA ALA A 59 23.14 106.25 40.62
C ALA A 59 22.42 104.88 40.59
N LYS A 60 23.16 103.77 40.70
CA LYS A 60 22.62 102.40 40.67
C LYS A 60 22.56 101.76 42.06
N GLU A 61 22.84 102.51 43.10
CA GLU A 61 22.96 102.02 44.46
C GLU A 61 22.06 102.79 45.41
N TYR A 62 21.83 102.22 46.59
CA TYR A 62 21.15 102.86 47.71
C TYR A 62 21.76 102.37 49.02
N CYS A 63 21.53 103.10 50.10
CA CYS A 63 21.85 102.64 51.44
C CYS A 63 20.71 102.96 52.40
N ILE A 64 20.63 102.22 53.51
CA ILE A 64 19.60 102.39 54.52
C ILE A 64 20.25 102.94 55.78
N ILE A 65 19.67 103.99 56.35
CA ILE A 65 20.18 104.66 57.55
C ILE A 65 19.17 104.51 58.66
N LEU A 66 19.64 103.97 59.80
CA LEU A 66 18.88 103.86 61.03
C LEU A 66 19.01 105.14 61.85
N ASN A 67 17.88 105.54 62.44
CA ASN A 67 17.75 106.75 63.24
C ASN A 67 18.18 108.00 62.45
N PRO A 68 17.56 108.29 61.29
CA PRO A 68 17.95 109.41 60.45
C PRO A 68 17.76 110.74 61.16
N VAL A 69 18.52 111.76 60.75
CA VAL A 69 18.31 113.13 61.22
C VAL A 69 16.94 113.67 60.84
N LYS A 70 16.31 114.36 61.79
CA LYS A 70 15.05 115.06 61.56
C LYS A 70 15.29 116.31 60.73
N ARG A 71 14.58 116.42 59.60
CA ARG A 71 14.63 117.58 58.69
C ARG A 71 13.32 118.37 58.73
N ASN A 72 13.42 119.70 58.66
CA ASN A 72 12.27 120.58 58.49
C ASN A 72 11.71 120.53 57.06
N ALA A 73 10.57 121.19 56.83
CA ALA A 73 9.92 121.26 55.51
C ALA A 73 10.81 121.86 54.40
N GLU A 74 11.83 122.64 54.77
CA GLU A 74 12.82 123.25 53.86
C GLU A 74 14.06 122.37 53.65
N GLY A 75 14.13 121.20 54.30
CA GLY A 75 15.24 120.24 54.17
C GLY A 75 16.40 120.46 55.15
N ASP A 76 16.34 121.53 55.95
CA ASP A 76 17.35 121.84 56.96
C ASP A 76 17.21 120.99 58.23
N ILE A 77 18.34 120.77 58.90
CA ILE A 77 18.44 119.88 60.07
C ILE A 77 17.91 120.60 61.31
N VAL A 78 17.04 119.91 62.05
CA VAL A 78 16.49 120.43 63.32
C VAL A 78 17.50 120.23 64.44
N THR A 79 17.87 121.33 65.10
CA THR A 79 18.72 121.30 66.29
C THR A 79 17.98 121.83 67.52
N GLU A 80 18.08 121.11 68.63
CA GLU A 80 17.53 121.51 69.93
C GLU A 80 18.70 121.72 70.89
N ASN A 81 18.82 122.94 71.43
CA ASN A 81 19.95 123.35 72.27
C ASN A 81 21.34 123.08 71.65
N GLY A 82 21.46 123.05 70.31
CA GLY A 82 22.70 122.79 69.59
C GLY A 82 23.01 121.32 69.29
N GLN A 83 22.17 120.37 69.75
CA GLN A 83 22.26 118.95 69.39
C GLN A 83 21.30 118.60 68.25
N VAL A 84 21.74 117.74 67.34
CA VAL A 84 20.92 117.28 66.20
C VAL A 84 19.87 116.27 66.67
N LEU A 85 18.61 116.48 66.28
CA LEU A 85 17.51 115.58 66.61
C LEU A 85 17.42 114.43 65.59
N LEU A 86 17.24 113.20 66.09
CA LEU A 86 17.08 111.99 65.28
C LEU A 86 15.67 111.42 65.42
N ASP A 87 15.15 110.85 64.34
CA ASP A 87 13.92 110.05 64.36
C ASP A 87 14.28 108.61 64.77
N PHE A 88 14.35 108.37 66.08
CA PHE A 88 14.73 107.06 66.63
C PHE A 88 13.72 105.97 66.25
N GLY A 89 14.21 104.84 65.74
CA GLY A 89 13.39 103.70 65.32
C GLY A 89 12.90 103.75 63.87
N GLU A 90 13.17 104.83 63.14
CA GLU A 90 12.87 104.96 61.72
C GLU A 90 14.07 104.58 60.84
N GLU A 91 13.78 104.21 59.59
CA GLU A 91 14.76 103.91 58.55
C GLU A 91 14.60 104.91 57.38
N GLU A 92 15.70 105.50 56.91
CA GLU A 92 15.74 106.36 55.72
C GLU A 92 16.54 105.70 54.60
N TYR A 93 15.91 105.55 53.42
CA TYR A 93 16.58 105.09 52.21
C TYR A 93 17.21 106.29 51.50
N ARG A 94 18.54 106.34 51.45
CA ARG A 94 19.28 107.36 50.70
C ARG A 94 19.74 106.82 49.35
N PHE A 95 19.39 107.54 48.30
CA PHE A 95 19.79 107.26 46.92
C PHE A 95 20.98 108.15 46.52
N ALA A 96 21.34 108.14 45.23
CA ALA A 96 22.45 108.92 44.71
C ALA A 96 22.36 110.41 45.07
N GLN A 97 23.31 110.84 45.90
CA GLN A 97 23.46 112.21 46.37
C GLN A 97 24.94 112.50 46.65
N PRO A 98 25.34 113.78 46.79
CA PRO A 98 26.71 114.14 47.15
C PRO A 98 27.18 113.39 48.42
N PRO A 99 28.49 113.09 48.55
CA PRO A 99 29.02 112.38 49.70
C PRO A 99 28.59 113.04 51.01
N PHE A 100 27.97 112.27 51.91
CA PHE A 100 27.38 112.81 53.13
C PHE A 100 27.98 112.16 54.39
N PRO A 101 28.15 112.92 55.47
CA PRO A 101 28.56 112.38 56.77
C PRO A 101 27.38 111.72 57.49
N LEU A 102 27.68 110.87 58.47
CA LEU A 102 26.69 110.43 59.45
C LEU A 102 26.70 111.38 60.64
N TYR A 103 25.51 111.80 61.05
CA TYR A 103 25.36 112.61 62.26
C TYR A 103 25.52 111.75 63.52
N PRO A 104 25.88 112.35 64.66
CA PRO A 104 26.00 111.62 65.92
C PRO A 104 24.70 110.86 66.26
N GLY A 105 24.75 109.54 66.21
CA GLY A 105 23.63 108.63 66.51
C GLY A 105 22.96 107.98 65.28
N GLU A 106 23.18 108.52 64.06
CA GLU A 106 22.84 107.82 62.83
C GLU A 106 23.72 106.57 62.67
N LYS A 107 23.16 105.48 62.14
CA LYS A 107 23.90 104.26 61.83
C LYS A 107 23.57 103.78 60.42
N LEU A 108 24.59 103.40 59.66
CA LEU A 108 24.40 102.74 58.37
C LEU A 108 23.97 101.28 58.61
N GLN A 109 22.84 100.88 58.04
CA GLN A 109 22.35 99.50 58.06
C GLN A 109 22.96 98.74 56.87
N GLY A 110 23.91 97.85 57.17
CA GLY A 110 24.62 97.08 56.15
C GLY A 110 25.59 97.92 55.32
N GLU A 111 25.84 97.49 54.08
CA GLU A 111 26.66 98.19 53.08
C GLU A 111 25.79 98.80 51.97
N VAL A 112 26.40 99.65 51.15
CA VAL A 112 25.75 100.23 49.97
C VAL A 112 25.33 99.10 49.01
N SER A 113 24.04 99.03 48.68
CA SER A 113 23.42 97.93 47.94
C SER A 113 22.97 98.36 46.54
N PRO A 114 23.09 97.51 45.50
CA PRO A 114 22.63 97.84 44.16
C PRO A 114 21.09 97.80 44.04
N LEU A 115 20.54 98.68 43.21
CA LEU A 115 19.12 98.69 42.84
C LEU A 115 18.79 97.50 41.93
N LYS A 116 17.62 96.89 42.12
CA LYS A 116 17.16 95.73 41.33
C LYS A 116 16.65 96.20 39.98
N ILE A 117 17.25 95.69 38.91
CA ILE A 117 16.84 95.94 37.52
C ILE A 117 15.98 94.76 37.07
N LEU A 118 14.81 95.04 36.49
CA LEU A 118 13.90 94.03 35.94
C LEU A 118 13.81 94.09 34.41
N PRO A 119 13.96 92.96 33.70
CA PRO A 119 13.67 92.82 32.27
C PRO A 119 12.14 92.76 31.99
N PRO A 120 11.69 92.92 30.72
CA PRO A 120 10.27 93.01 30.37
C PRO A 120 9.42 91.76 30.69
N ASN A 121 10.03 90.57 30.79
CA ASN A 121 9.32 89.31 31.08
C ASN A 121 9.32 88.94 32.56
N GLU A 122 9.81 89.84 33.44
CA GLU A 122 9.85 89.62 34.87
C GLU A 122 9.12 90.74 35.61
N ALA A 123 8.55 90.38 36.76
CA ALA A 123 7.89 91.31 37.67
C ALA A 123 8.27 91.01 39.12
N LEU A 124 8.27 92.03 39.98
CA LEU A 124 8.31 91.84 41.43
C LEU A 124 6.88 91.91 41.98
N LEU A 125 6.50 90.89 42.75
CA LEU A 125 5.32 90.95 43.58
C LEU A 125 5.64 91.74 44.85
N LEU A 126 5.00 92.88 44.98
CA LEU A 126 5.14 93.82 46.09
C LEU A 126 3.94 93.71 47.04
N ARG A 127 4.17 94.02 48.32
CA ARG A 127 3.12 94.11 49.33
C ARG A 127 3.32 95.36 50.18
N ALA A 128 2.28 96.17 50.35
CA ALA A 128 2.31 97.30 51.27
C ALA A 128 2.29 96.82 52.72
N ILE A 129 3.24 97.29 53.53
CA ILE A 129 3.31 97.06 54.98
C ILE A 129 2.51 98.14 55.71
N VAL A 130 2.64 99.39 55.25
CA VAL A 130 1.99 100.58 55.82
C VAL A 130 1.26 101.33 54.70
N ALA A 131 0.24 102.12 55.05
CA ALA A 131 -0.48 102.93 54.09
C ALA A 131 0.43 104.05 53.56
N PHE A 132 0.54 104.18 52.24
CA PHE A 132 1.32 105.24 51.60
C PHE A 132 0.77 105.56 50.21
N THR A 133 1.15 106.72 49.69
CA THR A 133 0.85 107.11 48.31
C THR A 133 2.05 106.79 47.42
N ASP A 134 1.83 105.97 46.40
CA ASP A 134 2.88 105.59 45.45
C ASP A 134 3.23 106.75 44.50
N ASN A 135 4.31 106.60 43.72
CA ASN A 135 4.77 107.59 42.74
C ASN A 135 3.70 107.89 41.67
N ASP A 136 2.84 106.92 41.40
CA ASP A 136 1.75 107.04 40.42
C ASP A 136 0.48 107.69 41.01
N GLY A 137 0.54 108.18 42.26
CA GLY A 137 -0.58 108.83 42.94
C GLY A 137 -1.61 107.87 43.54
N ASN A 138 -1.38 106.55 43.46
CA ASN A 138 -2.26 105.53 44.02
C ASN A 138 -2.07 105.40 45.54
N ALA A 139 -3.16 105.51 46.30
CA ALA A 139 -3.17 105.26 47.74
C ALA A 139 -3.17 103.75 48.01
N ARG A 140 -2.04 103.22 48.49
CA ARG A 140 -1.87 101.80 48.81
C ARG A 140 -2.31 101.52 50.25
N ILE A 141 -3.09 100.45 50.43
CA ILE A 141 -3.61 100.02 51.72
C ILE A 141 -2.69 98.93 52.30
N PRO A 142 -2.47 98.84 53.63
CA PRO A 142 -1.71 97.76 54.23
C PRO A 142 -2.22 96.38 53.81
N GLY A 143 -1.31 95.51 53.36
CA GLY A 143 -1.60 94.16 52.88
C GLY A 143 -1.92 94.06 51.37
N GLU A 144 -2.17 95.18 50.69
CA GLU A 144 -2.39 95.21 49.24
C GLU A 144 -1.16 94.68 48.49
N GLN A 145 -1.39 93.83 47.50
CA GLN A 145 -0.36 93.28 46.62
C GLN A 145 -0.51 93.81 45.20
N TRP A 146 0.62 94.13 44.56
CA TRP A 146 0.67 94.53 43.15
C TRP A 146 1.98 94.08 42.52
N LEU A 147 2.04 94.14 41.19
CA LEU A 147 3.24 93.84 40.44
C LEU A 147 3.99 95.11 40.06
N PHE A 148 5.30 95.09 40.19
CA PHE A 148 6.21 96.00 39.50
C PHE A 148 6.74 95.26 38.27
N GLU A 149 6.16 95.54 37.11
CA GLU A 149 6.51 94.93 35.83
C GLU A 149 7.75 95.61 35.22
N GLY A 150 8.68 94.83 34.66
CA GLY A 150 9.78 95.39 33.87
C GLY A 150 9.31 95.90 32.50
N PRO A 151 10.15 96.66 31.76
CA PRO A 151 11.52 97.01 32.10
C PRO A 151 11.60 98.21 33.05
N GLY A 152 12.30 98.06 34.17
CA GLY A 152 12.38 99.12 35.17
C GLY A 152 13.42 98.87 36.27
N VAL A 153 13.84 99.95 36.94
CA VAL A 153 14.70 99.88 38.12
C VAL A 153 13.83 100.06 39.35
N TYR A 154 13.72 99.02 40.17
CA TYR A 154 12.95 99.07 41.41
C TYR A 154 13.73 99.86 42.47
N LYS A 155 13.10 100.93 42.98
CA LYS A 155 13.61 101.71 44.11
C LYS A 155 12.91 101.24 45.39
N PRO A 156 13.65 100.60 46.33
CA PRO A 156 13.08 100.15 47.59
C PRO A 156 12.52 101.30 48.42
N ARG A 157 11.46 101.00 49.16
CA ARG A 157 10.79 101.92 50.09
C ARG A 157 10.57 101.22 51.42
N LYS A 158 10.53 101.98 52.51
CA LYS A 158 10.25 101.41 53.84
C LYS A 158 8.83 100.86 53.97
N GLU A 159 7.88 101.40 53.20
CA GLU A 159 6.48 101.00 53.28
C GLU A 159 6.15 99.72 52.48
N VAL A 160 7.10 99.20 51.69
CA VAL A 160 6.86 98.12 50.71
C VAL A 160 7.78 96.92 50.95
N ALA A 161 7.20 95.74 51.11
CA ALA A 161 7.91 94.46 51.11
C ALA A 161 7.92 93.83 49.71
N VAL A 162 9.08 93.35 49.26
CA VAL A 162 9.20 92.49 48.08
C VAL A 162 8.91 91.04 48.50
N LEU A 163 7.87 90.42 47.94
CA LEU A 163 7.48 89.03 48.25
C LEU A 163 8.22 88.01 47.38
N SER A 164 8.09 88.13 46.05
CA SER A 164 8.62 87.15 45.11
C SER A 164 8.86 87.76 43.73
N GLN A 165 9.82 87.23 42.98
CA GLN A 165 10.00 87.53 41.56
C GLN A 165 9.12 86.57 40.73
N ARG A 166 8.37 87.08 39.75
CA ARG A 166 7.53 86.32 38.82
C ARG A 166 8.05 86.46 37.40
N SER A 167 7.94 85.40 36.60
CA SER A 167 8.23 85.38 35.17
C SER A 167 6.93 85.20 34.37
N ALA A 168 6.85 85.81 33.20
CA ALA A 168 5.72 85.61 32.28
C ALA A 168 5.68 84.15 31.78
N GLU A 169 4.48 83.58 31.67
CA GLU A 169 4.24 82.24 31.11
C GLU A 169 4.00 82.33 29.59
N MET A 170 4.51 81.36 28.83
CA MET A 170 4.43 81.36 27.37
C MET A 170 3.23 80.55 26.89
N ILE A 171 2.28 81.20 26.21
CA ILE A 171 1.13 80.55 25.58
C ILE A 171 1.45 80.26 24.12
N LEU A 172 1.47 78.98 23.75
CA LEU A 172 1.68 78.53 22.38
C LEU A 172 0.36 78.59 21.58
N PRO A 173 0.41 78.62 20.23
CA PRO A 173 -0.77 78.37 19.40
C PRO A 173 -1.45 77.04 19.78
N ASN A 174 -2.78 76.99 19.73
CA ASN A 174 -3.60 75.84 20.15
C ASN A 174 -3.38 75.42 21.62
N SER A 175 -2.98 76.37 22.47
CA SER A 175 -2.93 76.19 23.92
C SER A 175 -3.57 77.37 24.65
N ALA A 176 -4.00 77.14 25.88
CA ALA A 176 -4.57 78.17 26.74
C ALA A 176 -4.15 77.95 28.19
N LEU A 177 -4.02 79.03 28.96
CA LEU A 177 -3.76 78.93 30.41
C LEU A 177 -5.07 79.01 31.19
N LEU A 178 -5.28 78.07 32.09
CA LEU A 178 -6.35 78.10 33.07
C LEU A 178 -5.90 78.92 34.28
N ILE A 179 -6.49 80.10 34.45
CA ILE A 179 -6.21 81.01 35.56
C ILE A 179 -7.33 80.91 36.60
N GLU A 180 -6.94 80.92 37.87
CA GLU A 180 -7.83 80.98 39.03
C GLU A 180 -7.60 82.28 39.81
N ALA A 181 -8.68 82.97 40.17
CA ALA A 181 -8.62 84.16 41.01
C ALA A 181 -8.44 83.77 42.49
N LEU A 182 -7.39 84.30 43.13
CA LEU A 182 -7.11 84.08 44.55
C LEU A 182 -7.95 84.97 45.47
N MET A 183 -8.39 86.12 44.97
CA MET A 183 -9.21 87.10 45.69
C MET A 183 -10.17 87.82 44.73
N ASN A 184 -11.06 88.65 45.25
CA ASN A 184 -11.92 89.49 44.41
C ASN A 184 -11.09 90.68 43.89
N PHE A 185 -10.90 90.76 42.58
CA PHE A 185 -10.16 91.88 41.94
C PHE A 185 -10.70 92.15 40.54
N THR A 186 -10.22 93.22 39.90
CA THR A 186 -10.52 93.53 38.51
C THR A 186 -9.33 93.11 37.65
N ASP A 187 -9.56 92.23 36.67
CA ASP A 187 -8.52 91.73 35.78
C ASP A 187 -8.03 92.80 34.78
N ARG A 188 -6.97 92.46 34.03
CA ARG A 188 -6.36 93.35 33.00
C ARG A 188 -7.36 93.77 31.91
N ASN A 189 -8.39 92.97 31.68
CA ASN A 189 -9.42 93.22 30.67
C ASN A 189 -10.63 93.97 31.25
N GLY A 190 -10.53 94.46 32.50
CA GLY A 190 -11.57 95.25 33.16
C GLY A 190 -12.73 94.41 33.72
N ARG A 191 -12.63 93.07 33.72
CA ARG A 191 -13.67 92.18 34.26
C ARG A 191 -13.45 91.98 35.75
N LYS A 192 -14.54 92.05 36.52
CA LYS A 192 -14.51 91.75 37.95
C LYS A 192 -14.47 90.23 38.14
N ARG A 193 -13.44 89.73 38.78
CA ARG A 193 -13.25 88.32 39.11
C ARG A 193 -13.56 88.06 40.57
N VAL A 194 -14.23 86.95 40.84
CA VAL A 194 -14.54 86.49 42.20
C VAL A 194 -13.51 85.44 42.63
N CYS A 195 -13.20 85.39 43.92
CA CYS A 195 -12.33 84.37 44.50
C CYS A 195 -12.78 82.95 44.12
N GLY A 196 -11.85 82.15 43.60
CA GLY A 196 -12.07 80.78 43.11
C GLY A 196 -12.67 80.70 41.69
N GLU A 197 -12.99 81.83 41.05
CA GLU A 197 -13.40 81.85 39.64
C GLU A 197 -12.24 81.39 38.75
N LYS A 198 -12.55 80.53 37.76
CA LYS A 198 -11.58 80.03 36.79
C LYS A 198 -11.94 80.52 35.38
N TRP A 199 -10.94 80.90 34.60
CA TRP A 199 -11.11 81.30 33.19
C TRP A 199 -9.89 80.92 32.36
N LEU A 200 -10.07 80.86 31.04
CA LEU A 200 -9.00 80.56 30.09
C LEU A 200 -8.45 81.85 29.47
N VAL A 201 -7.13 81.89 29.31
CA VAL A 201 -6.41 82.88 28.50
C VAL A 201 -5.91 82.18 27.25
N LYS A 202 -6.48 82.55 26.09
CA LYS A 202 -6.22 81.90 24.78
C LYS A 202 -5.26 82.71 23.89
N GLU A 203 -4.90 83.94 24.26
CA GLU A 203 -4.07 84.81 23.44
C GLU A 203 -2.62 84.28 23.39
N PRO A 204 -2.09 83.90 22.21
CA PRO A 204 -0.73 83.40 22.11
C PRO A 204 0.26 84.52 22.40
N GLY A 205 1.22 84.27 23.27
CA GLY A 205 2.13 85.30 23.75
C GLY A 205 2.54 85.11 25.20
N SER A 206 3.33 86.05 25.70
CA SER A 206 3.79 86.03 27.09
C SER A 206 2.71 86.62 27.99
N TYR A 207 2.17 85.79 28.87
CA TYR A 207 1.16 86.20 29.84
C TYR A 207 1.81 86.42 31.21
N MET A 208 1.76 87.65 31.72
CA MET A 208 2.22 87.96 33.07
C MET A 208 1.09 87.67 34.07
N VAL A 209 1.30 86.67 34.93
CA VAL A 209 0.31 86.26 35.93
C VAL A 209 0.17 87.35 37.01
N GLY A 210 -1.01 87.98 37.06
CA GLY A 210 -1.33 89.08 37.97
C GLY A 210 -1.17 88.73 39.46
N ALA A 211 -1.06 89.75 40.33
CA ALA A 211 -0.81 89.55 41.77
C ALA A 211 -1.79 88.55 42.44
N TYR A 212 -3.08 88.66 42.10
CA TYR A 212 -4.16 87.83 42.61
C TYR A 212 -4.57 86.70 41.66
N GLU A 213 -3.77 86.42 40.64
CA GLU A 213 -3.98 85.33 39.70
C GLU A 213 -3.07 84.16 40.04
N LYS A 214 -3.58 82.95 39.84
CA LYS A 214 -2.82 81.71 39.92
C LYS A 214 -3.02 80.93 38.63
N CYS A 215 -1.93 80.59 37.95
CA CYS A 215 -2.00 79.61 36.87
C CYS A 215 -2.22 78.22 37.47
N VAL A 216 -3.25 77.52 37.00
CA VAL A 216 -3.63 76.18 37.45
C VAL A 216 -3.06 75.13 36.50
N GLU A 217 -3.34 75.27 35.20
CA GLU A 217 -3.03 74.27 34.19
C GLU A 217 -2.96 74.89 32.79
N THR A 218 -2.21 74.24 31.88
CA THR A 218 -2.19 74.58 30.45
C THR A 218 -3.06 73.59 29.68
N TYR A 219 -4.07 74.08 28.98
CA TYR A 219 -4.92 73.29 28.10
C TYR A 219 -4.37 73.28 26.68
N HIS A 220 -4.54 72.13 26.01
CA HIS A 220 -4.23 71.95 24.60
C HIS A 220 -5.52 71.72 23.81
N ALA A 221 -5.55 72.18 22.56
CA ALA A 221 -6.68 71.97 21.68
C ALA A 221 -6.78 70.50 21.24
N TYR A 222 -8.00 70.00 21.11
CA TYR A 222 -8.30 68.75 20.42
C TYR A 222 -8.38 69.02 18.92
N ASN A 223 -7.63 68.27 18.12
CA ASN A 223 -7.70 68.34 16.66
C ASN A 223 -8.92 67.54 16.18
N LEU A 224 -9.74 68.16 15.34
CA LEU A 224 -10.97 67.58 14.80
C LEU A 224 -10.80 67.35 13.30
N ASP A 225 -11.07 66.11 12.88
CA ASP A 225 -10.96 65.66 11.50
C ASP A 225 -12.30 65.04 11.07
N GLU A 226 -12.41 64.61 9.81
CA GLU A 226 -13.55 63.80 9.33
C GLU A 226 -13.77 62.51 10.14
N LYS A 227 -12.73 62.04 10.85
CA LYS A 227 -12.74 60.82 11.67
C LYS A 227 -12.99 61.06 13.16
N HIS A 228 -12.88 62.30 13.63
CA HIS A 228 -12.92 62.61 15.05
C HIS A 228 -13.82 63.82 15.28
N ALA A 229 -14.94 63.59 15.95
CA ALA A 229 -15.79 64.64 16.51
C ALA A 229 -15.64 64.68 18.04
N LEU A 230 -15.85 65.84 18.65
CA LEU A 230 -15.76 65.99 20.10
C LEU A 230 -17.16 66.01 20.71
N HIS A 231 -17.46 65.05 21.57
CA HIS A 231 -18.69 65.01 22.35
C HIS A 231 -18.47 65.79 23.64
N VAL A 232 -19.21 66.89 23.78
CA VAL A 232 -19.07 67.85 24.87
C VAL A 232 -20.38 67.97 25.64
N ARG A 233 -20.26 68.14 26.96
CA ARG A 233 -21.35 68.40 27.90
C ARG A 233 -21.16 69.74 28.60
N ALA A 234 -22.22 70.52 28.74
CA ALA A 234 -22.18 71.78 29.48
C ALA A 234 -22.31 71.55 31.00
N LEU A 235 -21.28 71.93 31.77
CA LEU A 235 -21.29 71.92 33.23
C LEU A 235 -22.13 73.06 33.83
N LYS A 236 -22.28 74.17 33.10
CA LYS A 236 -23.10 75.32 33.48
C LYS A 236 -23.76 75.92 32.25
N SER A 237 -24.88 76.58 32.45
CA SER A 237 -25.53 77.31 31.35
C SER A 237 -24.64 78.48 30.92
N HIS A 238 -24.19 78.47 29.67
CA HIS A 238 -23.27 79.46 29.13
C HIS A 238 -23.48 79.63 27.62
N ILE A 239 -22.75 80.59 27.03
CA ILE A 239 -22.66 80.76 25.59
C ILE A 239 -21.33 80.15 25.16
N ASP A 240 -21.38 79.18 24.24
CA ASP A 240 -20.18 78.50 23.74
C ASP A 240 -19.33 79.43 22.84
N ASP A 241 -18.14 78.98 22.46
CA ASP A 241 -17.23 79.75 21.58
C ASP A 241 -17.85 80.04 20.19
N PHE A 242 -18.88 79.29 19.80
CA PHE A 242 -19.62 79.43 18.54
C PHE A 242 -20.87 80.33 18.65
N GLY A 243 -21.13 80.91 19.82
CA GLY A 243 -22.25 81.81 20.07
C GLY A 243 -23.60 81.14 20.31
N ARG A 244 -23.65 79.81 20.49
CA ARG A 244 -24.88 79.06 20.81
C ARG A 244 -25.09 79.02 22.34
N LYS A 245 -26.34 79.14 22.77
CA LYS A 245 -26.72 79.08 24.19
C LYS A 245 -26.85 77.62 24.61
N ARG A 246 -26.00 77.17 25.54
CA ARG A 246 -26.01 75.82 26.10
C ARG A 246 -26.61 75.81 27.49
N ARG A 247 -27.50 74.87 27.77
CA ARG A 247 -28.09 74.66 29.10
C ARG A 247 -27.22 73.69 29.91
N HIS A 248 -27.28 73.79 31.23
CA HIS A 248 -26.62 72.82 32.11
C HIS A 248 -27.06 71.38 31.78
N GLY A 249 -26.09 70.50 31.55
CA GLY A 249 -26.30 69.08 31.20
C GLY A 249 -26.66 68.83 29.74
N GLU A 250 -26.77 69.87 28.91
CA GLU A 250 -26.93 69.70 27.46
C GLU A 250 -25.65 69.10 26.87
N GLU A 251 -25.81 68.14 25.96
CA GLU A 251 -24.73 67.46 25.26
C GLU A 251 -24.82 67.74 23.76
N TRP A 252 -23.67 67.95 23.11
CA TRP A 252 -23.60 68.14 21.66
C TRP A 252 -22.28 67.63 21.10
N LEU A 253 -22.22 67.50 19.77
CA LEU A 253 -21.00 67.20 19.04
C LEU A 253 -20.43 68.48 18.42
N ILE A 254 -19.11 68.60 18.47
CA ILE A 254 -18.32 69.58 17.71
C ILE A 254 -17.59 68.79 16.63
N THR A 255 -17.81 69.16 15.37
CA THR A 255 -17.22 68.48 14.22
C THR A 255 -16.18 69.37 13.53
N TYR A 256 -15.42 68.79 12.60
CA TYR A 256 -14.48 69.56 11.77
C TYR A 256 -15.17 70.67 10.95
N LEU A 257 -16.49 70.58 10.72
CA LEU A 257 -17.27 71.62 10.06
C LEU A 257 -17.42 72.89 10.91
N ASP A 258 -17.34 72.76 12.24
CA ASP A 258 -17.42 73.88 13.16
C ASP A 258 -16.03 74.51 13.40
N THR A 259 -14.99 73.69 13.65
CA THR A 259 -13.60 74.13 13.84
C THR A 259 -12.59 73.00 13.59
N GLU A 260 -11.39 73.33 13.12
CA GLU A 260 -10.27 72.38 12.96
C GLU A 260 -9.69 71.91 14.31
N SER A 261 -9.74 72.79 15.32
CA SER A 261 -9.33 72.43 16.67
C SER A 261 -10.16 73.16 17.72
N HIS A 262 -10.45 72.48 18.83
CA HIS A 262 -11.26 73.03 19.91
C HIS A 262 -10.55 72.93 21.25
N ILE A 263 -10.46 74.05 21.97
CA ILE A 263 -10.00 74.08 23.36
C ILE A 263 -11.24 74.12 24.24
N PRO A 264 -11.55 73.06 25.01
CA PRO A 264 -12.72 73.03 25.86
C PRO A 264 -12.75 74.21 26.83
N SER A 265 -13.88 74.90 26.89
CA SER A 265 -14.10 76.00 27.82
C SER A 265 -14.19 75.50 29.27
N VAL A 266 -14.06 76.39 30.26
CA VAL A 266 -14.18 76.03 31.69
C VAL A 266 -15.56 75.43 32.04
N ASN A 267 -16.59 75.76 31.27
CA ASN A 267 -17.95 75.26 31.46
C ASN A 267 -18.27 74.06 30.56
N GLU A 268 -17.29 73.53 29.84
CA GLU A 268 -17.42 72.39 28.94
C GLU A 268 -16.65 71.20 29.50
N GLU A 269 -17.27 70.03 29.46
CA GLU A 269 -16.65 68.77 29.82
C GLU A 269 -16.62 67.89 28.56
N VAL A 270 -15.44 67.38 28.21
CA VAL A 270 -15.31 66.42 27.11
C VAL A 270 -15.76 65.05 27.62
N VAL A 271 -16.86 64.54 27.06
CA VAL A 271 -17.39 63.21 27.37
C VAL A 271 -16.58 62.15 26.64
N CYS A 272 -16.42 62.31 25.32
CA CYS A 272 -15.61 61.41 24.49
C CYS A 272 -15.20 62.04 23.16
N VAL A 273 -14.29 61.38 22.46
CA VAL A 273 -13.99 61.62 21.04
C VAL A 273 -14.81 60.59 20.24
N ALA A 274 -15.78 61.06 19.47
CA ALA A 274 -16.68 60.23 18.68
C ALA A 274 -16.10 59.95 17.30
N GLU A 275 -16.19 58.69 16.88
CA GLU A 275 -15.81 58.23 15.53
C GLU A 275 -17.05 58.16 14.62
N PRO A 276 -16.92 58.42 13.31
CA PRO A 276 -18.04 58.37 12.39
C PRO A 276 -18.44 56.91 12.09
N ILE A 277 -19.73 56.69 11.95
CA ILE A 277 -20.28 55.48 11.34
C ILE A 277 -20.14 55.60 9.83
N VAL A 278 -19.53 54.59 9.22
CA VAL A 278 -19.36 54.47 7.77
C VAL A 278 -20.24 53.34 7.25
N LEU A 279 -21.27 53.70 6.47
CA LEU A 279 -22.11 52.76 5.75
C LEU A 279 -21.65 52.67 4.28
N THR A 280 -21.47 51.45 3.79
CA THR A 280 -21.26 51.15 2.37
C THR A 280 -22.60 50.92 1.66
N SER A 281 -22.59 50.74 0.34
CA SER A 281 -23.78 50.42 -0.45
C SER A 281 -24.48 49.12 -0.03
N GLN A 282 -23.75 48.19 0.57
CA GLN A 282 -24.27 46.90 1.07
C GLN A 282 -24.59 46.91 2.56
N ASN A 283 -24.51 48.07 3.23
CA ASN A 283 -24.76 48.18 4.66
C ASN A 283 -25.98 49.09 4.93
N TYR A 284 -26.66 48.80 6.02
CA TYR A 284 -27.68 49.66 6.60
C TYR A 284 -27.62 49.58 8.12
N CYS A 285 -28.22 50.53 8.81
CA CYS A 285 -28.40 50.47 10.24
C CYS A 285 -29.72 51.12 10.66
N VAL A 286 -30.17 50.78 11.87
CA VAL A 286 -31.37 51.37 12.47
C VAL A 286 -30.94 52.16 13.70
N ILE A 287 -31.15 53.47 13.63
CA ILE A 287 -30.90 54.40 14.73
C ILE A 287 -32.13 54.42 15.64
N CYS A 288 -31.92 54.19 16.93
CA CYS A 288 -32.93 54.37 17.96
C CYS A 288 -32.86 55.78 18.53
N ASP A 289 -34.02 56.33 18.85
CA ASP A 289 -34.20 57.65 19.44
C ASP A 289 -33.54 58.78 18.63
N PRO A 290 -33.78 58.86 17.30
CA PRO A 290 -33.14 59.84 16.45
C PRO A 290 -33.42 61.26 16.94
N VAL A 291 -32.43 62.13 16.85
CA VAL A 291 -32.53 63.51 17.33
C VAL A 291 -33.26 64.37 16.30
N ASP A 292 -34.32 65.05 16.73
CA ASP A 292 -35.08 65.98 15.88
C ASP A 292 -34.25 67.24 15.57
N GLU A 293 -34.65 68.04 14.57
CA GLU A 293 -34.01 69.32 14.19
C GLU A 293 -33.82 70.32 15.36
N LYS A 294 -34.56 70.13 16.45
CA LYS A 294 -34.47 70.94 17.68
C LYS A 294 -33.41 70.45 18.67
N GLY A 295 -32.66 69.40 18.33
CA GLY A 295 -31.61 68.83 19.18
C GLY A 295 -32.14 67.97 20.34
N VAL A 296 -33.36 67.42 20.22
CA VAL A 296 -33.98 66.58 21.26
C VAL A 296 -34.18 65.16 20.72
N PRO A 297 -33.74 64.09 21.44
CA PRO A 297 -34.00 62.70 21.05
C PRO A 297 -35.50 62.36 21.02
N SER A 298 -35.98 61.83 19.89
CA SER A 298 -37.35 61.31 19.75
C SER A 298 -37.46 59.90 20.36
N VAL A 299 -37.62 59.82 21.69
CA VAL A 299 -37.66 58.53 22.43
C VAL A 299 -38.74 57.59 21.88
N GLY A 300 -38.36 56.35 21.58
CA GLY A 300 -39.22 55.27 21.07
C GLY A 300 -39.35 55.23 19.55
N LYS A 301 -38.83 56.23 18.82
CA LYS A 301 -38.80 56.18 17.34
C LYS A 301 -37.55 55.46 16.84
N LYS A 302 -37.68 54.82 15.68
CA LYS A 302 -36.59 54.19 14.95
C LYS A 302 -36.44 54.86 13.60
N MET A 303 -35.20 55.03 13.13
CA MET A 303 -34.88 55.58 11.82
C MET A 303 -33.97 54.61 11.07
N LEU A 304 -34.43 54.14 9.90
CA LEU A 304 -33.63 53.30 9.02
C LEU A 304 -32.72 54.19 8.17
N VAL A 305 -31.41 53.96 8.25
CA VAL A 305 -30.40 54.62 7.42
C VAL A 305 -29.76 53.57 6.51
N ARG A 306 -29.82 53.81 5.19
CA ARG A 306 -29.26 52.93 4.17
C ARG A 306 -28.49 53.72 3.11
N GLY A 307 -27.60 53.03 2.41
CA GLY A 307 -26.78 53.59 1.33
C GLY A 307 -25.46 54.17 1.83
N GLU A 308 -24.59 54.53 0.88
CA GLU A 308 -23.25 55.06 1.16
C GLU A 308 -23.34 56.39 1.90
N LYS A 309 -23.08 56.35 3.21
CA LYS A 309 -23.18 57.50 4.12
C LYS A 309 -22.15 57.41 5.22
N THR A 310 -21.54 58.55 5.53
CA THR A 310 -20.69 58.75 6.69
C THR A 310 -21.34 59.77 7.61
N PHE A 311 -21.58 59.40 8.87
CA PHE A 311 -22.23 60.29 9.84
C PHE A 311 -21.84 59.96 11.27
N PHE A 312 -21.97 60.91 12.18
CA PHE A 312 -21.76 60.70 13.62
C PHE A 312 -23.10 60.44 14.31
N LEU A 313 -23.11 59.60 15.34
CA LEU A 313 -24.28 59.47 16.21
C LEU A 313 -24.42 60.71 17.08
N LEU A 314 -25.59 61.33 17.07
CA LEU A 314 -25.85 62.46 17.94
C LEU A 314 -26.01 61.99 19.40
N PRO A 315 -25.72 62.84 20.40
CA PRO A 315 -25.91 62.47 21.80
C PRO A 315 -27.36 62.04 22.08
N GLY A 316 -27.51 60.82 22.60
CA GLY A 316 -28.81 60.17 22.84
C GLY A 316 -29.18 59.11 21.79
N GLU A 317 -28.55 59.13 20.62
CA GLU A 317 -28.74 58.12 19.58
C GLU A 317 -27.90 56.87 19.86
N HIS A 318 -28.45 55.71 19.53
CA HIS A 318 -27.72 54.46 19.55
C HIS A 318 -28.23 53.53 18.44
N LEU A 319 -27.37 52.62 17.99
CA LEU A 319 -27.75 51.63 16.98
C LEU A 319 -28.48 50.45 17.63
N LEU A 320 -29.56 49.96 17.00
CA LEU A 320 -30.33 48.83 17.51
C LEU A 320 -29.51 47.52 17.51
N GLU A 321 -28.95 47.16 16.35
CA GLU A 321 -28.13 45.94 16.18
C GLU A 321 -26.81 46.24 15.46
N GLY A 322 -26.28 47.46 15.63
CA GLY A 322 -25.08 47.90 14.95
C GLY A 322 -25.26 48.13 13.45
N ILE A 323 -24.18 47.94 12.68
CA ILE A 323 -24.16 48.01 11.21
C ILE A 323 -24.54 46.63 10.66
N GLN A 324 -25.62 46.55 9.89
CA GLN A 324 -26.15 45.34 9.28
C GLN A 324 -25.87 45.30 7.79
N ASN A 325 -25.78 44.09 7.23
CA ASN A 325 -25.61 43.89 5.80
C ASN A 325 -26.98 43.76 5.13
N VAL A 326 -27.13 44.38 3.97
CA VAL A 326 -28.28 44.26 3.06
C VAL A 326 -28.46 42.78 2.67
N TYR A 327 -29.70 42.31 2.58
CA TYR A 327 -30.00 40.94 2.16
C TYR A 327 -29.93 40.86 0.64
N ILE A 328 -28.84 40.29 0.13
CA ILE A 328 -28.68 39.97 -1.29
C ILE A 328 -29.24 38.57 -1.51
N LEU A 329 -30.36 38.47 -2.22
CA LEU A 329 -30.99 37.20 -2.58
C LEU A 329 -30.62 36.85 -4.02
N GLY A 330 -30.05 35.66 -4.25
CA GLY A 330 -29.91 35.09 -5.59
C GLY A 330 -31.22 34.46 -6.10
N GLU A 331 -31.23 33.93 -7.33
CA GLU A 331 -32.40 33.26 -7.91
C GLU A 331 -32.88 32.05 -7.09
N GLU A 332 -31.97 31.41 -6.35
CA GLU A 332 -32.25 30.25 -5.51
C GLU A 332 -32.51 30.62 -4.05
N ASP A 333 -32.37 31.89 -3.66
CA ASP A 333 -32.58 32.35 -2.29
C ASP A 333 -33.95 32.99 -2.14
N GLY A 334 -34.60 32.70 -1.02
CA GLY A 334 -35.84 33.31 -0.61
C GLY A 334 -35.81 33.78 0.84
N LEU A 335 -36.61 34.79 1.14
CA LEU A 335 -36.71 35.39 2.45
C LEU A 335 -38.16 35.32 2.91
N ILE A 336 -38.41 34.68 4.05
CA ILE A 336 -39.72 34.74 4.71
C ILE A 336 -39.69 35.94 5.65
N ILE A 337 -40.64 36.84 5.44
CA ILE A 337 -40.81 38.06 6.20
C ILE A 337 -42.20 38.11 6.81
N ARG A 338 -42.28 38.79 7.95
CA ARG A 338 -43.50 38.94 8.74
C ARG A 338 -43.74 40.42 9.05
N ALA A 339 -44.94 40.90 8.81
CA ALA A 339 -45.34 42.24 9.22
C ALA A 339 -45.55 42.29 10.74
N LEU A 340 -44.89 43.21 11.44
CA LEU A 340 -45.12 43.50 12.86
C LEU A 340 -46.33 44.41 13.05
N GLU A 341 -46.50 45.38 12.15
CA GLU A 341 -47.59 46.33 12.13
C GLU A 341 -48.28 46.31 10.76
N SER A 342 -49.51 46.82 10.69
CA SER A 342 -50.21 46.91 9.40
C SER A 342 -49.68 48.11 8.61
N PHE A 343 -49.11 47.86 7.43
CA PHE A 343 -48.55 48.91 6.57
C PHE A 343 -48.84 48.61 5.09
N VAL A 344 -48.66 49.61 4.24
CA VAL A 344 -48.83 49.49 2.79
C VAL A 344 -47.47 49.25 2.15
N ASP A 345 -47.34 48.09 1.51
CA ASP A 345 -46.15 47.71 0.75
C ASP A 345 -46.12 48.50 -0.57
N GLY A 346 -45.13 49.39 -0.73
CA GLY A 346 -44.95 50.23 -1.92
C GLY A 346 -44.38 51.64 -1.70
N ASP A 347 -44.61 52.26 -0.53
CA ASP A 347 -44.12 53.63 -0.24
C ASP A 347 -42.64 53.67 0.22
N LYS A 348 -42.08 52.51 0.62
CA LYS A 348 -40.80 52.45 1.36
C LYS A 348 -39.76 51.49 0.77
N VAL A 349 -40.12 50.66 -0.21
CA VAL A 349 -39.17 49.80 -0.94
C VAL A 349 -38.59 50.62 -2.08
N GLY A 350 -37.65 51.52 -1.75
CA GLY A 350 -36.94 52.24 -2.80
C GLY A 350 -36.06 51.27 -3.56
N CYS A 351 -36.57 50.77 -4.69
CA CYS A 351 -35.75 50.36 -5.82
C CYS A 351 -34.82 51.53 -6.16
N CYS A 352 -33.56 51.19 -6.38
CA CYS A 352 -32.50 52.08 -6.82
C CYS A 352 -32.96 53.04 -7.92
N ASP A 353 -32.59 54.32 -7.78
CA ASP A 353 -32.90 55.42 -8.71
C ASP A 353 -32.23 55.29 -10.09
N HIS A 354 -31.73 54.11 -10.48
CA HIS A 354 -31.07 53.86 -11.76
C HIS A 354 -31.97 53.25 -12.85
N LEU A 355 -33.24 52.94 -12.53
CA LEU A 355 -34.22 52.35 -13.45
C LEU A 355 -35.47 53.21 -13.65
N LYS A 356 -35.36 54.54 -13.50
CA LYS A 356 -36.48 55.47 -13.80
C LYS A 356 -36.49 56.00 -15.24
N THR A 357 -35.46 55.74 -16.06
CA THR A 357 -35.31 56.40 -17.38
C THR A 357 -35.01 55.51 -18.59
N CYS A 358 -35.11 54.18 -18.48
CA CYS A 358 -35.02 53.31 -19.66
C CYS A 358 -36.17 52.30 -19.66
N PHE A 359 -36.88 52.19 -20.78
CA PHE A 359 -38.07 51.35 -21.05
C PHE A 359 -39.46 51.93 -20.72
N LEU A 360 -39.65 53.22 -20.97
CA LEU A 360 -41.00 53.77 -21.17
C LEU A 360 -41.39 53.72 -22.65
N ASN A 361 -41.58 52.51 -23.19
CA ASN A 361 -42.58 52.16 -24.22
C ASN A 361 -42.35 50.77 -24.82
N GLN A 362 -43.43 49.98 -24.88
CA GLN A 362 -43.63 48.74 -25.65
C GLN A 362 -42.91 47.47 -25.19
N LEU A 363 -43.49 46.81 -24.18
CA LEU A 363 -43.96 45.42 -24.29
C LEU A 363 -44.87 45.08 -23.10
N LEU A 364 -46.10 44.66 -23.41
CA LEU A 364 -47.12 44.18 -22.48
C LEU A 364 -46.73 42.78 -22.00
N ASP A 365 -46.34 42.63 -20.74
CA ASP A 365 -46.54 41.44 -19.87
C ASP A 365 -45.58 41.47 -18.65
N TYR A 366 -45.77 42.43 -17.74
CA TYR A 366 -45.30 42.31 -16.36
C TYR A 366 -46.45 42.72 -15.44
N PRO A 367 -46.80 41.91 -14.41
CA PRO A 367 -47.85 42.29 -13.48
C PRO A 367 -47.37 43.52 -12.69
N SER A 368 -48.05 44.62 -12.94
CA SER A 368 -48.22 45.81 -12.09
C SER A 368 -47.74 45.64 -10.65
N PHE A 369 -46.81 46.51 -10.23
CA PHE A 369 -46.53 46.85 -8.83
C PHE A 369 -47.87 47.18 -8.13
N PHE A 370 -48.45 46.19 -7.47
CA PHE A 370 -49.70 46.32 -6.73
C PHE A 370 -49.35 46.74 -5.31
N TRP A 371 -49.84 47.91 -4.89
CA TRP A 371 -49.84 48.33 -3.49
C TRP A 371 -50.59 47.27 -2.67
N GLN A 372 -49.86 46.44 -1.92
CA GLN A 372 -50.46 45.37 -1.15
C GLN A 372 -50.52 45.78 0.32
N GLN A 373 -51.74 45.91 0.84
CA GLN A 373 -51.96 46.17 2.25
C GLN A 373 -51.65 44.88 3.03
N ARG A 374 -50.64 44.94 3.90
CA ARG A 374 -50.23 43.81 4.74
C ARG A 374 -50.88 43.93 6.10
N ALA A 375 -51.48 42.85 6.59
CA ALA A 375 -52.00 42.79 7.94
C ALA A 375 -50.87 42.50 8.95
N ALA A 376 -51.01 42.97 10.19
CA ALA A 376 -50.08 42.61 11.25
C ALA A 376 -50.07 41.08 11.47
N GLY A 377 -48.88 40.48 11.50
CA GLY A 377 -48.66 39.05 11.62
C GLY A 377 -48.74 38.26 10.30
N GLU A 378 -49.04 38.89 9.17
CA GLU A 378 -49.02 38.23 7.87
C GLU A 378 -47.59 37.84 7.48
N GLU A 379 -47.40 36.58 7.08
CA GLU A 379 -46.12 36.04 6.59
C GLU A 379 -46.18 35.87 5.08
N TRP A 380 -45.15 36.36 4.38
CA TRP A 380 -44.99 36.11 2.94
C TRP A 380 -43.53 35.91 2.59
N MET A 381 -43.30 35.47 1.35
CA MET A 381 -41.97 35.11 0.86
C MET A 381 -41.53 36.04 -0.26
N LEU A 382 -40.33 36.58 -0.14
CA LEU A 382 -39.59 37.23 -1.22
C LEU A 382 -38.67 36.20 -1.87
N VAL A 383 -38.55 36.26 -3.20
CA VAL A 383 -37.68 35.39 -4.00
C VAL A 383 -36.74 36.28 -4.80
N GLY A 384 -35.46 35.94 -4.85
CA GLY A 384 -34.49 36.71 -5.64
C GLY A 384 -34.66 36.55 -7.16
N PRO A 385 -33.82 37.22 -7.97
CA PRO A 385 -32.66 38.00 -7.57
C PRO A 385 -33.03 39.43 -7.15
N LEU A 386 -32.80 39.80 -5.89
CA LEU A 386 -33.09 41.14 -5.38
C LEU A 386 -32.23 41.51 -4.16
N GLU A 387 -32.03 42.82 -3.96
CA GLU A 387 -31.45 43.38 -2.74
C GLU A 387 -32.58 43.88 -1.83
N TYR A 388 -32.61 43.38 -0.59
CA TYR A 388 -33.66 43.70 0.37
C TYR A 388 -33.10 44.31 1.65
N VAL A 389 -33.70 45.42 2.07
CA VAL A 389 -33.50 46.02 3.39
C VAL A 389 -34.84 45.99 4.09
N PRO A 390 -34.97 45.28 5.23
CA PRO A 390 -36.23 45.23 5.95
C PRO A 390 -36.62 46.63 6.44
N PRO A 391 -37.84 47.11 6.13
CA PRO A 391 -38.38 48.32 6.74
C PRO A 391 -38.68 48.06 8.23
N ILE A 392 -38.90 49.12 8.99
CA ILE A 392 -39.06 49.06 10.46
C ILE A 392 -40.27 48.20 10.86
N GLU A 393 -41.30 48.18 10.02
CA GLU A 393 -42.56 47.46 10.23
C GLU A 393 -42.45 45.96 9.93
N VAL A 394 -41.32 45.48 9.40
CA VAL A 394 -41.15 44.11 8.93
C VAL A 394 -39.99 43.43 9.64
N GLU A 395 -40.22 42.18 10.04
CA GLU A 395 -39.21 41.30 10.60
C GLU A 395 -38.85 40.18 9.62
N VAL A 396 -37.57 39.86 9.52
CA VAL A 396 -37.07 38.71 8.75
C VAL A 396 -37.15 37.45 9.61
N VAL A 397 -38.06 36.53 9.27
CA VAL A 397 -38.29 35.30 10.05
C VAL A 397 -37.29 34.22 9.68
N SER A 398 -37.09 33.98 8.38
CA SER A 398 -36.25 32.86 7.94
C SER A 398 -35.68 33.07 6.54
N LYS A 399 -34.44 32.63 6.33
CA LYS A 399 -33.85 32.50 5.00
C LYS A 399 -34.14 31.10 4.47
N ARG A 400 -34.66 31.00 3.27
CA ARG A 400 -34.89 29.75 2.55
C ARG A 400 -33.99 29.66 1.35
N LYS A 401 -33.60 28.44 1.03
CA LYS A 401 -32.88 28.10 -0.19
C LYS A 401 -33.69 27.11 -0.98
N ALA A 402 -33.63 27.23 -2.30
CA ALA A 402 -34.14 26.23 -3.19
C ALA A 402 -33.37 24.92 -2.98
N ILE A 403 -34.09 23.80 -2.94
CA ILE A 403 -33.53 22.47 -2.77
C ILE A 403 -33.32 21.91 -4.18
N PRO A 404 -32.08 21.67 -4.63
CA PRO A 404 -31.83 21.05 -5.92
C PRO A 404 -32.29 19.59 -5.87
N LEU A 405 -33.16 19.21 -6.81
CA LEU A 405 -33.68 17.86 -6.96
C LEU A 405 -33.37 17.38 -8.38
N GLY A 406 -32.70 16.24 -8.51
CA GLY A 406 -32.54 15.56 -9.79
C GLY A 406 -33.79 14.76 -10.17
N ASP A 407 -33.85 14.27 -11.41
CA ASP A 407 -35.01 13.54 -11.97
C ASP A 407 -35.50 12.35 -11.11
N ASN A 408 -34.56 11.68 -10.42
CA ASN A 408 -34.82 10.50 -9.58
C ASN A 408 -34.87 10.82 -8.08
N GLU A 409 -34.86 12.10 -7.71
CA GLU A 409 -34.90 12.56 -6.32
C GLU A 409 -36.14 13.41 -6.08
N GLY A 410 -36.63 13.36 -4.83
CA GLY A 410 -37.75 14.18 -4.42
C GLY A 410 -37.76 14.42 -2.92
N ILE A 411 -38.66 15.30 -2.50
CA ILE A 411 -38.93 15.63 -1.09
C ILE A 411 -40.42 15.51 -0.80
N TYR A 412 -40.76 15.21 0.44
CA TYR A 412 -42.13 15.30 0.93
C TYR A 412 -42.38 16.69 1.51
N VAL A 413 -43.44 17.32 1.03
CA VAL A 413 -43.84 18.68 1.43
C VAL A 413 -45.22 18.60 2.07
N ARG A 414 -45.35 19.17 3.28
CA ARG A 414 -46.63 19.41 3.95
C ARG A 414 -46.97 20.89 3.90
N ASP A 415 -48.18 21.18 3.48
CA ASP A 415 -48.77 22.50 3.63
C ASP A 415 -49.32 22.66 5.06
N ARG A 416 -48.87 23.69 5.78
CA ARG A 416 -49.26 23.99 7.17
C ARG A 416 -50.72 24.43 7.29
N LEU A 417 -51.29 25.03 6.25
CA LEU A 417 -52.68 25.49 6.26
C LEU A 417 -53.65 24.36 5.94
N THR A 418 -53.37 23.59 4.89
CA THR A 418 -54.28 22.51 4.44
C THR A 418 -53.98 21.15 5.06
N GLY A 419 -52.80 20.96 5.65
CA GLY A 419 -52.32 19.67 6.14
C GLY A 419 -52.01 18.64 5.04
N LYS A 420 -52.16 19.01 3.75
CA LYS A 420 -51.98 18.10 2.62
C LYS A 420 -50.49 17.82 2.42
N VAL A 421 -50.13 16.54 2.47
CA VAL A 421 -48.78 16.04 2.17
C VAL A 421 -48.71 15.59 0.71
N ARG A 422 -47.64 15.96 0.01
CA ARG A 422 -47.36 15.52 -1.37
C ARG A 422 -45.87 15.29 -1.58
N SER A 423 -45.53 14.44 -2.54
CA SER A 423 -44.18 14.27 -3.08
C SER A 423 -43.93 15.32 -4.18
N VAL A 424 -42.76 15.96 -4.17
CA VAL A 424 -42.28 16.85 -5.24
C VAL A 424 -40.97 16.24 -5.76
N VAL A 425 -40.88 16.00 -7.06
CA VAL A 425 -39.82 15.20 -7.69
C VAL A 425 -39.29 15.91 -8.94
N GLY A 426 -37.99 15.80 -9.21
CA GLY A 426 -37.40 16.06 -10.53
C GLY A 426 -37.07 17.50 -10.90
N SER A 427 -37.46 18.49 -10.09
CA SER A 427 -37.14 19.89 -10.34
C SER A 427 -36.71 20.58 -9.05
N THR A 428 -35.71 21.46 -9.13
CA THR A 428 -35.31 22.34 -8.03
C THR A 428 -36.54 23.02 -7.43
N TYR A 429 -36.78 22.79 -6.15
CA TYR A 429 -38.00 23.23 -5.48
C TYR A 429 -37.67 24.08 -4.26
N MET A 430 -38.33 25.22 -4.19
CA MET A 430 -38.24 26.12 -3.05
C MET A 430 -39.55 26.09 -2.28
N LEU A 431 -39.47 25.70 -1.01
CA LEU A 431 -40.62 25.61 -0.12
C LEU A 431 -41.25 27.00 0.07
N THR A 432 -42.55 27.12 -0.18
CA THR A 432 -43.30 28.37 0.05
C THR A 432 -43.48 28.67 1.54
N HIS A 433 -43.83 29.91 1.91
CA HIS A 433 -44.03 30.34 3.31
C HIS A 433 -44.92 29.40 4.15
N ASN A 434 -45.96 28.79 3.54
CA ASN A 434 -46.87 27.87 4.23
C ASN A 434 -46.42 26.41 4.20
N GLU A 435 -45.33 26.10 3.52
CA GLU A 435 -44.85 24.73 3.36
C GLU A 435 -43.69 24.42 4.28
N GLU A 436 -43.66 23.18 4.73
CA GLU A 436 -42.56 22.59 5.49
C GLU A 436 -42.24 21.19 4.95
N LEU A 437 -41.02 20.72 5.24
CA LEU A 437 -40.63 19.35 4.92
C LEU A 437 -41.36 18.39 5.85
N TRP A 438 -41.85 17.28 5.28
CA TRP A 438 -42.56 16.26 6.02
C TRP A 438 -41.74 14.98 6.13
N GLU A 439 -41.64 14.43 7.33
CA GLU A 439 -40.90 13.20 7.58
C GLU A 439 -41.81 11.98 7.41
N LYS A 440 -41.44 11.09 6.48
CA LYS A 440 -42.14 9.83 6.31
C LYS A 440 -41.62 8.78 7.28
N THR A 441 -42.50 8.27 8.13
CA THR A 441 -42.19 7.14 9.02
C THR A 441 -42.33 5.83 8.27
N LEU A 442 -41.26 5.03 8.23
CA LEU A 442 -41.29 3.67 7.67
C LEU A 442 -41.23 2.61 8.79
N PRO A 443 -41.79 1.41 8.56
CA PRO A 443 -41.56 0.27 9.45
C PRO A 443 -40.06 -0.05 9.56
N PRO A 444 -39.55 -0.42 10.75
CA PRO A 444 -38.11 -0.61 10.97
C PRO A 444 -37.51 -1.73 10.12
N ALA A 445 -38.31 -2.75 9.78
CA ALA A 445 -37.90 -3.82 8.88
C ALA A 445 -37.66 -3.32 7.44
N VAL A 446 -38.46 -2.37 6.96
CA VAL A 446 -38.30 -1.78 5.61
C VAL A 446 -37.08 -0.89 5.59
N GLU A 447 -36.90 -0.07 6.62
CA GLU A 447 -35.74 0.81 6.76
C GLU A 447 -34.42 0.02 6.78
N GLU A 448 -34.36 -1.10 7.53
CA GLU A 448 -33.20 -2.00 7.53
C GLU A 448 -32.91 -2.56 6.12
N LEU A 449 -33.95 -2.96 5.39
CA LEU A 449 -33.82 -3.53 4.05
C LEU A 449 -33.41 -2.49 3.00
N LEU A 450 -33.89 -1.26 3.08
CA LEU A 450 -33.48 -0.16 2.21
C LEU A 450 -32.04 0.29 2.47
N ARG A 451 -31.60 0.24 3.74
CA ARG A 451 -30.21 0.54 4.13
C ARG A 451 -29.25 -0.58 3.79
N SER A 452 -29.70 -1.83 3.82
CA SER A 452 -28.90 -2.94 3.37
C SER A 452 -28.82 -2.88 1.85
N THR A 453 -27.81 -2.22 1.31
CA THR A 453 -27.46 -2.19 -0.12
C THR A 453 -27.01 -3.57 -0.63
N LYS A 454 -27.59 -4.64 -0.10
CA LYS A 454 -27.39 -6.01 -0.57
C LYS A 454 -28.24 -6.18 -1.79
N ASP A 455 -27.61 -6.28 -2.95
CA ASP A 455 -28.30 -6.72 -4.15
C ASP A 455 -28.85 -8.13 -3.88
N PRO A 456 -30.19 -8.33 -3.92
CA PRO A 456 -30.81 -9.64 -3.69
C PRO A 456 -30.30 -10.73 -4.63
N LEU A 457 -29.71 -10.34 -5.76
CA LEU A 457 -29.12 -11.22 -6.77
C LEU A 457 -27.63 -11.47 -6.54
N ALA A 458 -26.83 -10.45 -6.22
CA ALA A 458 -25.37 -10.57 -6.13
C ALA A 458 -24.85 -11.14 -4.79
N ASP A 459 -25.51 -10.83 -3.67
CA ASP A 459 -24.96 -11.09 -2.32
C ASP A 459 -25.35 -12.43 -1.68
N ARG A 460 -25.99 -13.32 -2.43
CA ARG A 460 -26.37 -14.66 -1.93
C ARG A 460 -25.17 -15.57 -1.63
N SER A 461 -23.99 -15.25 -2.16
CA SER A 461 -22.75 -16.01 -1.93
C SER A 461 -22.09 -15.72 -0.57
N VAL A 462 -22.56 -14.74 0.20
CA VAL A 462 -21.94 -14.32 1.47
C VAL A 462 -22.86 -14.61 2.67
N ALA A 463 -23.18 -15.88 2.87
CA ALA A 463 -23.76 -16.36 4.12
C ALA A 463 -22.67 -16.91 5.06
N ALA A 464 -21.75 -16.06 5.53
CA ALA A 464 -21.01 -16.17 6.80
C ALA A 464 -19.83 -15.18 6.83
N ASN A 465 -20.09 -13.91 7.16
CA ASN A 465 -19.08 -13.09 7.83
C ASN A 465 -19.78 -12.03 8.68
N ARG A 466 -20.28 -12.45 9.84
CA ARG A 466 -20.37 -11.52 10.97
C ARG A 466 -18.93 -11.20 11.36
N GLY A 467 -18.43 -10.03 10.94
CA GLY A 467 -17.22 -9.43 11.52
C GLY A 467 -15.94 -9.48 10.69
N ARG A 468 -15.99 -9.20 9.37
CA ARG A 468 -14.76 -8.84 8.65
C ARG A 468 -14.94 -7.59 7.80
N LEU A 469 -14.38 -6.49 8.31
CA LEU A 469 -14.04 -5.30 7.54
C LEU A 469 -13.29 -5.75 6.27
N VAL A 470 -13.90 -5.51 5.11
CA VAL A 470 -13.27 -5.74 3.81
C VAL A 470 -12.18 -4.69 3.65
N ARG A 471 -10.95 -5.16 3.49
CA ARG A 471 -9.77 -4.36 3.21
C ARG A 471 -9.47 -4.52 1.72
N GLY A 472 -9.57 -3.43 0.97
CA GLY A 472 -8.92 -3.25 -0.33
C GLY A 472 -9.85 -3.04 -1.53
N GLY A 473 -9.92 -1.80 -2.02
CA GLY A 473 -10.51 -1.43 -3.30
C GLY A 473 -10.96 0.03 -3.32
N ASP A 474 -10.15 0.88 -3.93
CA ASP A 474 -10.26 2.35 -4.01
C ASP A 474 -11.56 2.81 -4.69
N ALA A 475 -12.55 3.23 -3.90
CA ALA A 475 -13.66 4.10 -4.27
C ALA A 475 -14.21 4.69 -2.96
N GLY A 476 -14.32 6.02 -2.90
CA GLY A 476 -14.49 6.81 -1.69
C GLY A 476 -15.45 6.22 -0.65
N GLU A 477 -15.07 6.39 0.62
CA GLU A 477 -15.87 6.10 1.80
C GLU A 477 -17.28 6.70 1.67
N SER A 478 -18.20 5.91 1.11
CA SER A 478 -19.62 6.15 1.29
C SER A 478 -19.94 5.75 2.72
N HIS A 479 -19.81 6.70 3.65
CA HIS A 479 -20.54 6.62 4.90
C HIS A 479 -21.97 6.15 4.56
N PRO A 480 -22.53 5.13 5.25
CA PRO A 480 -23.91 4.72 5.00
C PRO A 480 -24.76 5.98 5.11
N SER A 481 -25.33 6.42 3.98
CA SER A 481 -26.02 7.70 3.90
C SER A 481 -27.08 7.69 4.99
N LYS A 482 -27.03 8.66 5.91
CA LYS A 482 -28.12 8.86 6.87
C LYS A 482 -29.41 8.88 6.06
N PHE A 483 -30.30 7.94 6.34
CA PHE A 483 -31.62 7.92 5.72
C PHE A 483 -32.31 9.23 6.11
N ASP A 484 -32.54 10.09 5.13
CA ASP A 484 -33.24 11.35 5.31
C ASP A 484 -34.74 11.08 5.18
N PRO A 485 -35.52 11.13 6.27
CA PRO A 485 -36.94 10.82 6.23
C PRO A 485 -37.77 11.85 5.44
N THR A 486 -37.19 13.03 5.15
CA THR A 486 -37.86 14.08 4.36
C THR A 486 -37.76 13.86 2.86
N ARG A 487 -36.81 13.03 2.42
CA ARG A 487 -36.63 12.68 1.01
C ARG A 487 -37.60 11.59 0.58
N VAL A 488 -38.04 11.66 -0.67
CA VAL A 488 -38.88 10.64 -1.29
C VAL A 488 -38.11 9.32 -1.28
N VAL A 489 -38.79 8.29 -0.77
CA VAL A 489 -38.19 6.96 -0.61
C VAL A 489 -38.19 6.29 -1.96
N SER A 490 -37.00 6.11 -2.53
CA SER A 490 -36.81 5.44 -3.80
C SER A 490 -36.21 4.05 -3.61
N TYR A 491 -36.67 3.09 -4.42
CA TYR A 491 -36.15 1.73 -4.44
C TYR A 491 -36.03 1.26 -5.88
N ARG A 492 -34.83 0.83 -6.27
CA ARG A 492 -34.58 0.26 -7.59
C ARG A 492 -34.91 -1.22 -7.56
N VAL A 493 -35.96 -1.62 -8.26
CA VAL A 493 -36.35 -3.03 -8.32
C VAL A 493 -35.31 -3.77 -9.18
N PRO A 494 -34.67 -4.85 -8.68
CA PRO A 494 -33.70 -5.61 -9.44
C PRO A 494 -34.30 -6.24 -10.71
N HIS A 495 -33.47 -6.57 -11.68
CA HIS A 495 -33.89 -7.33 -12.87
C HIS A 495 -34.56 -8.65 -12.44
N ASN A 496 -35.60 -9.07 -13.17
CA ASN A 496 -36.41 -10.26 -12.85
C ASN A 496 -36.92 -10.26 -11.41
N ALA A 497 -37.27 -9.09 -10.88
CA ALA A 497 -37.92 -8.98 -9.59
C ALA A 497 -39.20 -8.14 -9.70
N VAL A 498 -40.09 -8.33 -8.72
CA VAL A 498 -41.31 -7.55 -8.58
C VAL A 498 -41.43 -7.06 -7.14
N ALA A 499 -41.74 -5.78 -6.96
CA ALA A 499 -42.04 -5.19 -5.66
C ALA A 499 -43.53 -4.85 -5.59
N GLN A 500 -44.15 -5.15 -4.45
CA GLN A 500 -45.54 -4.79 -4.17
C GLN A 500 -45.58 -3.54 -3.30
N ILE A 501 -46.28 -2.52 -3.78
CA ILE A 501 -46.49 -1.24 -3.08
C ILE A 501 -47.97 -1.11 -2.76
N TYR A 502 -48.30 -0.83 -1.51
CA TYR A 502 -49.67 -0.65 -1.06
C TYR A 502 -49.93 0.83 -0.77
N ASP A 503 -50.89 1.42 -1.48
CA ASP A 503 -51.40 2.78 -1.19
C ASP A 503 -52.53 2.67 -0.16
N TYR A 504 -52.30 3.17 1.05
CA TYR A 504 -53.29 3.13 2.14
C TYR A 504 -54.45 4.09 1.94
N LYS A 505 -54.23 5.20 1.23
CA LYS A 505 -55.25 6.21 0.98
C LYS A 505 -56.22 5.76 -0.10
N ARG A 506 -55.71 5.17 -1.18
CA ARG A 506 -56.53 4.61 -2.27
C ARG A 506 -56.95 3.16 -2.02
N LYS A 507 -56.37 2.48 -1.03
CA LYS A 507 -56.58 1.06 -0.70
C LYS A 507 -56.34 0.13 -1.89
N ARG A 508 -55.29 0.40 -2.67
CA ARG A 508 -54.93 -0.36 -3.87
C ARG A 508 -53.47 -0.76 -3.81
N ALA A 509 -53.17 -2.00 -4.20
CA ALA A 509 -51.82 -2.46 -4.42
C ALA A 509 -51.42 -2.18 -5.88
N ARG A 510 -50.22 -1.62 -6.08
CA ARG A 510 -49.56 -1.55 -7.39
C ARG A 510 -48.30 -2.40 -7.37
N PHE A 511 -47.94 -2.94 -8.53
CA PHE A 511 -46.78 -3.81 -8.71
C PHE A 511 -45.78 -3.14 -9.61
N ALA A 512 -44.52 -3.10 -9.19
CA ALA A 512 -43.43 -2.54 -9.97
C ALA A 512 -42.50 -3.67 -10.40
N PHE A 513 -42.27 -3.81 -11.69
CA PHE A 513 -41.41 -4.82 -12.28
C PHE A 513 -40.04 -4.23 -12.58
N GLY A 514 -38.97 -4.93 -12.20
CA GLY A 514 -37.61 -4.49 -12.49
C GLY A 514 -37.31 -4.45 -13.99
N PRO A 515 -36.41 -3.56 -14.45
CA PRO A 515 -35.50 -2.71 -13.65
C PRO A 515 -36.02 -1.29 -13.35
N GLU A 516 -37.32 -1.11 -13.09
CA GLU A 516 -37.93 0.18 -12.77
C GLU A 516 -37.48 0.74 -11.40
N LEU A 517 -37.30 2.07 -11.33
CA LEU A 517 -37.09 2.81 -10.08
C LEU A 517 -38.45 3.24 -9.52
N VAL A 518 -38.79 2.75 -8.34
CA VAL A 518 -40.03 3.10 -7.66
C VAL A 518 -39.77 4.25 -6.72
N MET A 519 -40.63 5.27 -6.76
CA MET A 519 -40.70 6.35 -5.78
C MET A 519 -42.02 6.24 -5.02
N LEU A 520 -41.96 6.17 -3.70
CA LEU A 520 -43.14 6.06 -2.86
C LEU A 520 -43.84 7.42 -2.70
N ASP A 521 -45.16 7.43 -2.85
CA ASP A 521 -45.98 8.55 -2.40
C ASP A 521 -46.10 8.57 -0.87
N PRO A 522 -46.50 9.69 -0.23
CA PRO A 522 -46.56 9.80 1.23
C PRO A 522 -47.32 8.67 1.93
N ASP A 523 -48.45 8.26 1.35
CA ASP A 523 -49.38 7.26 1.89
C ASP A 523 -49.09 5.81 1.41
N GLU A 524 -47.99 5.59 0.68
CA GLU A 524 -47.61 4.28 0.14
C GLU A 524 -46.56 3.56 0.98
N GLU A 525 -46.64 2.24 1.10
CA GLU A 525 -45.60 1.43 1.75
C GLU A 525 -45.21 0.19 0.93
N PHE A 526 -43.98 -0.28 1.13
CA PHE A 526 -43.53 -1.56 0.58
C PHE A 526 -44.09 -2.72 1.39
N THR A 527 -44.56 -3.76 0.68
CA THR A 527 -44.92 -5.03 1.32
C THR A 527 -43.66 -5.86 1.54
N VAL A 528 -43.36 -6.20 2.80
CA VAL A 528 -42.19 -7.02 3.14
C VAL A 528 -42.55 -8.51 3.05
N LEU A 529 -41.76 -9.26 2.30
CA LEU A 529 -41.81 -10.71 2.21
C LEU A 529 -40.97 -11.35 3.31
N SER A 530 -41.49 -12.44 3.88
CA SER A 530 -40.80 -13.23 4.91
C SER A 530 -40.67 -14.68 4.42
N LEU A 531 -39.51 -14.99 3.85
CA LEU A 531 -39.24 -16.25 3.16
C LEU A 531 -38.45 -17.23 4.05
N SER A 532 -38.68 -18.52 3.83
CA SER A 532 -37.91 -19.61 4.41
C SER A 532 -36.47 -19.63 3.92
N GLY A 533 -35.52 -19.84 4.83
CA GLY A 533 -34.09 -19.86 4.54
C GLY A 533 -33.34 -20.94 5.32
N GLY A 534 -32.07 -21.17 4.97
CA GLY A 534 -31.21 -22.18 5.63
C GLY A 534 -31.28 -23.59 5.04
N LYS A 535 -30.52 -24.50 5.68
CA LYS A 535 -30.39 -25.94 5.37
C LYS A 535 -30.34 -26.70 6.72
N PRO A 536 -31.43 -27.33 7.20
CA PRO A 536 -32.75 -27.44 6.59
C PRO A 536 -33.51 -26.09 6.55
N LYS A 537 -34.53 -25.98 5.71
CA LYS A 537 -35.36 -24.77 5.60
C LYS A 537 -36.07 -24.45 6.92
N ARG A 538 -35.91 -23.21 7.39
CA ARG A 538 -36.60 -22.63 8.54
C ARG A 538 -37.42 -21.42 8.10
N PRO A 539 -38.66 -21.26 8.61
CA PRO A 539 -39.51 -20.13 8.25
C PRO A 539 -38.95 -18.80 8.77
N ASN A 540 -39.31 -17.70 8.10
CA ASN A 540 -39.02 -16.31 8.49
C ASN A 540 -37.53 -15.94 8.64
N MET A 541 -36.65 -16.59 7.89
CA MET A 541 -35.20 -16.33 7.96
C MET A 541 -34.74 -15.22 7.01
N ILE A 542 -35.41 -15.07 5.86
CA ILE A 542 -35.05 -14.11 4.83
C ILE A 542 -36.18 -13.08 4.75
N ARG A 543 -35.84 -11.80 4.92
CA ARG A 543 -36.78 -10.69 4.66
C ARG A 543 -36.36 -9.99 3.37
N SER A 544 -37.32 -9.67 2.52
CA SER A 544 -37.06 -9.00 1.24
C SER A 544 -38.20 -8.04 0.88
N ILE A 545 -37.86 -6.93 0.20
CA ILE A 545 -38.84 -5.98 -0.36
C ILE A 545 -39.37 -6.48 -1.72
N CYS A 546 -38.51 -7.12 -2.51
CA CYS A 546 -38.88 -7.64 -3.83
C CYS A 546 -38.96 -9.18 -3.83
N LEU A 547 -39.89 -9.70 -4.63
CA LEU A 547 -39.97 -11.11 -5.00
C LEU A 547 -39.10 -11.34 -6.24
N LEU A 548 -38.23 -12.34 -6.20
CA LEU A 548 -37.40 -12.74 -7.34
C LEU A 548 -38.18 -13.73 -8.20
N LEU A 549 -38.28 -13.44 -9.50
CA LEU A 549 -39.05 -14.21 -10.47
C LEU A 549 -38.24 -15.41 -11.02
N GLY A 550 -36.91 -15.39 -10.90
CA GLY A 550 -36.03 -16.43 -11.43
C GLY A 550 -35.59 -16.17 -12.88
N PRO A 551 -34.92 -17.14 -13.55
CA PRO A 551 -34.59 -18.48 -13.05
C PRO A 551 -33.60 -18.44 -11.88
N ASP A 552 -33.87 -19.25 -10.87
CA ASP A 552 -33.12 -19.31 -9.63
C ASP A 552 -33.15 -20.74 -9.06
N PHE A 553 -32.36 -21.01 -8.03
CA PHE A 553 -32.36 -22.30 -7.35
C PHE A 553 -32.38 -22.16 -5.83
N CYS A 554 -32.95 -23.15 -5.16
CA CYS A 554 -32.89 -23.24 -3.71
C CYS A 554 -32.54 -24.67 -3.29
N SER A 555 -31.67 -24.81 -2.28
CA SER A 555 -31.35 -26.13 -1.71
C SER A 555 -32.00 -26.34 -0.34
N ASP A 556 -32.36 -27.59 -0.06
CA ASP A 556 -32.93 -28.05 1.20
C ASP A 556 -32.30 -29.38 1.63
N VAL A 557 -32.41 -29.71 2.92
CA VAL A 557 -31.90 -30.95 3.50
C VAL A 557 -33.08 -31.72 4.09
N LEU A 558 -33.37 -32.87 3.50
CA LEU A 558 -34.46 -33.74 3.89
C LEU A 558 -33.93 -34.94 4.65
N ILE A 559 -34.47 -35.18 5.84
CA ILE A 559 -34.29 -36.45 6.53
C ILE A 559 -35.45 -37.35 6.11
N VAL A 560 -35.13 -38.52 5.56
CA VAL A 560 -36.07 -39.53 5.08
C VAL A 560 -35.73 -40.90 5.68
N GLU A 561 -36.68 -41.82 5.63
CA GLU A 561 -36.53 -43.18 6.12
C GLU A 561 -36.98 -44.13 5.00
N THR A 562 -36.19 -45.18 4.73
CA THR A 562 -36.52 -46.22 3.73
C THR A 562 -37.41 -47.31 4.33
N ALA A 563 -37.94 -48.21 3.50
CA ALA A 563 -38.72 -49.36 3.96
C ALA A 563 -37.95 -50.28 4.94
N ASP A 564 -36.62 -50.34 4.80
CA ASP A 564 -35.72 -51.10 5.68
C ASP A 564 -35.26 -50.29 6.92
N HIS A 565 -35.96 -49.19 7.25
CA HIS A 565 -35.64 -48.28 8.36
C HIS A 565 -34.25 -47.62 8.29
N ALA A 566 -33.67 -47.49 7.09
CA ALA A 566 -32.43 -46.74 6.93
C ALA A 566 -32.73 -45.24 6.89
N ARG A 567 -32.18 -44.50 7.85
CA ARG A 567 -32.34 -43.04 7.93
C ARG A 567 -31.31 -42.36 7.04
N LEU A 568 -31.79 -41.61 6.05
CA LEU A 568 -30.97 -40.92 5.07
C LEU A 568 -31.18 -39.41 5.15
N SER A 569 -30.10 -38.66 5.07
CA SER A 569 -30.08 -37.23 4.85
C SER A 569 -29.82 -36.97 3.38
N ILE A 570 -30.82 -36.44 2.69
CA ILE A 570 -30.76 -36.11 1.27
C ILE A 570 -30.66 -34.59 1.13
N GLN A 571 -29.60 -34.13 0.48
CA GLN A 571 -29.48 -32.73 0.09
C GLN A 571 -30.01 -32.57 -1.34
N LEU A 572 -31.09 -31.82 -1.49
CA LEU A 572 -31.72 -31.53 -2.78
C LEU A 572 -31.54 -30.07 -3.14
N SER A 573 -31.33 -29.81 -4.42
CA SER A 573 -31.38 -28.48 -5.02
C SER A 573 -32.51 -28.46 -6.05
N TYR A 574 -33.34 -27.44 -5.98
CA TYR A 574 -34.48 -27.27 -6.86
C TYR A 574 -34.26 -26.06 -7.74
N ASN A 575 -34.33 -26.23 -9.06
CA ASN A 575 -34.32 -25.13 -10.01
C ASN A 575 -35.75 -24.69 -10.26
N TRP A 576 -36.02 -23.40 -10.10
CA TRP A 576 -37.36 -22.83 -10.15
C TRP A 576 -37.38 -21.46 -10.83
N HIS A 577 -38.54 -21.10 -11.36
CA HIS A 577 -38.85 -19.76 -11.86
C HIS A 577 -40.37 -19.54 -11.82
N PHE A 578 -40.80 -18.29 -11.90
CA PHE A 578 -42.20 -17.92 -12.05
C PHE A 578 -42.55 -17.76 -13.53
N GLU A 579 -43.60 -18.45 -13.98
CA GLU A 579 -44.11 -18.35 -15.36
C GLU A 579 -45.13 -17.20 -15.41
N ILE A 580 -44.81 -16.11 -16.11
CA ILE A 580 -45.63 -14.89 -16.21
C ILE A 580 -45.80 -14.52 -17.68
N SER A 581 -47.00 -14.06 -18.05
CA SER A 581 -47.26 -13.56 -19.40
C SER A 581 -46.45 -12.28 -19.70
N PRO A 582 -46.06 -12.05 -20.97
CA PRO A 582 -45.32 -10.84 -21.34
C PRO A 582 -46.14 -9.55 -21.16
N GLU A 583 -47.48 -9.66 -21.12
CA GLU A 583 -48.41 -8.53 -20.95
C GLU A 583 -48.51 -8.04 -19.50
N ARG A 584 -47.97 -8.80 -18.52
CA ARG A 584 -47.81 -8.42 -17.10
C ARG A 584 -49.07 -7.81 -16.48
N THR A 585 -50.19 -8.53 -16.58
CA THR A 585 -51.49 -8.10 -16.04
C THR A 585 -51.45 -7.97 -14.52
N ALA A 586 -52.11 -6.95 -13.97
CA ALA A 586 -52.14 -6.70 -12.52
C ALA A 586 -52.74 -7.87 -11.71
N GLU A 587 -53.66 -8.64 -12.31
CA GLU A 587 -54.26 -9.83 -11.69
C GLU A 587 -53.27 -11.00 -11.57
N GLU A 588 -52.39 -11.18 -12.56
CA GLU A 588 -51.32 -12.19 -12.49
C GLU A 588 -50.26 -11.79 -11.47
N ALA A 589 -49.92 -10.50 -11.41
CA ALA A 589 -49.00 -9.97 -10.42
C ALA A 589 -49.51 -10.20 -8.99
N ALA A 590 -50.82 -10.04 -8.74
CA ALA A 590 -51.42 -10.34 -7.45
C ALA A 590 -51.32 -11.82 -7.06
N LYS A 591 -51.36 -12.75 -8.03
CA LYS A 591 -51.17 -14.19 -7.76
C LYS A 591 -49.76 -14.52 -7.27
N LEU A 592 -48.73 -13.79 -7.73
CA LEU A 592 -47.34 -14.02 -7.29
C LEU A 592 -47.16 -13.82 -5.78
N PHE A 593 -47.91 -12.87 -5.21
CA PHE A 593 -47.89 -12.53 -3.78
C PHE A 593 -48.97 -13.26 -2.96
N SER A 594 -49.72 -14.20 -3.56
CA SER A 594 -50.76 -14.96 -2.87
C SER A 594 -50.21 -15.83 -1.74
N LEU A 595 -48.98 -16.33 -1.90
CA LEU A 595 -48.27 -17.11 -0.90
C LEU A 595 -47.17 -16.25 -0.25
N PRO A 596 -47.25 -15.98 1.07
CA PRO A 596 -46.28 -15.13 1.75
C PRO A 596 -44.88 -15.75 1.84
N ASP A 597 -44.80 -17.09 1.99
CA ASP A 597 -43.56 -17.86 1.99
C ASP A 597 -43.58 -18.96 0.94
N PHE A 598 -43.45 -18.56 -0.32
CA PHE A 598 -43.47 -19.51 -1.43
C PHE A 598 -42.36 -20.57 -1.33
N ILE A 599 -41.17 -20.23 -0.82
CA ILE A 599 -40.03 -21.17 -0.69
C ILE A 599 -40.36 -22.24 0.35
N GLY A 600 -40.90 -21.84 1.50
CA GLY A 600 -41.29 -22.75 2.57
C GLY A 600 -42.36 -23.73 2.14
N ASP A 601 -43.44 -23.22 1.55
CA ASP A 601 -44.56 -24.04 1.07
C ASP A 601 -44.14 -24.97 -0.08
N PHE A 602 -43.33 -24.45 -1.00
CA PHE A 602 -42.71 -25.21 -2.08
C PHE A 602 -41.87 -26.39 -1.57
N CYS A 603 -40.86 -26.13 -0.73
CA CYS A 603 -39.96 -27.16 -0.21
C CYS A 603 -40.72 -28.16 0.66
N LYS A 604 -41.72 -27.72 1.43
CA LYS A 604 -42.56 -28.60 2.27
C LYS A 604 -43.38 -29.57 1.43
N ALA A 605 -43.95 -29.10 0.32
CA ALA A 605 -44.71 -29.95 -0.61
C ALA A 605 -43.82 -31.02 -1.27
N ILE A 606 -42.64 -30.64 -1.76
CA ILE A 606 -41.68 -31.59 -2.32
C ILE A 606 -41.17 -32.57 -1.26
N ALA A 607 -40.81 -32.08 -0.06
CA ALA A 607 -40.33 -32.91 1.04
C ALA A 607 -41.32 -34.02 1.39
N ALA A 608 -42.62 -33.70 1.43
CA ALA A 608 -43.66 -34.67 1.70
C ALA A 608 -43.73 -35.77 0.62
N ARG A 609 -43.60 -35.40 -0.66
CA ARG A 609 -43.61 -36.36 -1.78
C ARG A 609 -42.39 -37.28 -1.79
N VAL A 610 -41.19 -36.71 -1.59
CA VAL A 610 -39.94 -37.48 -1.54
C VAL A 610 -39.97 -38.44 -0.35
N ARG A 611 -40.38 -37.98 0.85
CA ARG A 611 -40.53 -38.85 2.02
C ARG A 611 -41.50 -40.01 1.77
N GLY A 612 -42.64 -39.73 1.14
CA GLY A 612 -43.64 -40.76 0.81
C GLY A 612 -43.11 -41.83 -0.15
N SER A 613 -42.38 -41.42 -1.19
CA SER A 613 -41.81 -42.36 -2.16
C SER A 613 -40.65 -43.17 -1.58
N VAL A 614 -39.72 -42.54 -0.87
CA VAL A 614 -38.54 -43.24 -0.29
C VAL A 614 -38.96 -44.24 0.79
N ALA A 615 -40.00 -43.95 1.58
CA ALA A 615 -40.52 -44.88 2.58
C ALA A 615 -41.06 -46.20 1.99
N SER A 616 -41.38 -46.23 0.69
CA SER A 616 -41.86 -47.43 -0.01
C SER A 616 -40.75 -48.29 -0.61
N VAL A 617 -39.49 -47.84 -0.60
CA VAL A 617 -38.37 -48.48 -1.30
C VAL A 617 -37.28 -48.91 -0.31
N ASN A 618 -36.66 -50.06 -0.57
CA ASN A 618 -35.53 -50.59 0.18
C ASN A 618 -34.24 -49.76 -0.03
N PHE A 619 -33.32 -49.82 0.93
CA PHE A 619 -32.11 -48.97 0.90
C PHE A 619 -31.21 -49.22 -0.32
N ASP A 620 -30.93 -50.47 -0.68
CA ASP A 620 -30.03 -50.80 -1.81
C ASP A 620 -30.61 -50.35 -3.17
N VAL A 621 -31.92 -50.54 -3.36
CA VAL A 621 -32.64 -50.09 -4.56
C VAL A 621 -32.61 -48.57 -4.64
N PHE A 622 -32.83 -47.90 -3.52
CA PHE A 622 -32.75 -46.45 -3.45
C PHE A 622 -31.31 -45.94 -3.70
N HIS A 623 -30.28 -46.59 -3.16
CA HIS A 623 -28.89 -46.19 -3.37
C HIS A 623 -28.48 -46.27 -4.85
N LYS A 624 -28.93 -47.31 -5.58
CA LYS A 624 -28.66 -47.47 -7.02
C LYS A 624 -29.50 -46.55 -7.91
N ASN A 625 -30.76 -46.29 -7.55
CA ASN A 625 -31.75 -45.61 -8.41
C ASN A 625 -32.27 -44.27 -7.84
N SER A 626 -31.57 -43.68 -6.87
CA SER A 626 -31.98 -42.46 -6.15
C SER A 626 -32.41 -41.32 -7.09
N ALA A 627 -31.65 -41.12 -8.18
CA ALA A 627 -31.93 -40.11 -9.19
C ALA A 627 -33.30 -40.27 -9.87
N ASN A 628 -33.73 -41.50 -10.15
CA ASN A 628 -35.00 -41.75 -10.84
C ASN A 628 -36.16 -41.72 -9.85
N ILE A 629 -35.99 -42.30 -8.66
CA ILE A 629 -37.03 -42.35 -7.61
C ILE A 629 -37.43 -40.94 -7.15
N ILE A 630 -36.44 -40.06 -6.91
CA ILE A 630 -36.71 -38.70 -6.46
C ILE A 630 -37.35 -37.86 -7.57
N ARG A 631 -36.88 -37.98 -8.82
CA ARG A 631 -37.50 -37.29 -9.95
C ARG A 631 -38.94 -37.75 -10.17
N GLU A 632 -39.20 -39.05 -10.08
CA GLU A 632 -40.55 -39.61 -10.21
C GLU A 632 -41.47 -39.12 -9.10
N ALA A 633 -40.97 -39.05 -7.87
CA ALA A 633 -41.72 -38.57 -6.71
C ALA A 633 -42.12 -37.09 -6.86
N VAL A 634 -41.25 -36.25 -7.42
CA VAL A 634 -41.50 -34.80 -7.54
C VAL A 634 -42.40 -34.49 -8.74
N PHE A 635 -42.02 -34.94 -9.93
CA PHE A 635 -42.67 -34.57 -11.18
C PHE A 635 -43.89 -35.44 -11.52
N GLY A 636 -43.94 -36.67 -11.02
CA GLY A 636 -44.94 -37.66 -11.39
C GLY A 636 -44.75 -38.22 -12.81
N LYS A 637 -45.64 -39.13 -13.18
CA LYS A 637 -45.73 -39.72 -14.53
C LYS A 637 -46.94 -39.15 -15.25
N ASN A 638 -46.77 -38.86 -16.55
CA ASN A 638 -47.85 -38.51 -17.45
C ASN A 638 -48.79 -39.70 -17.68
N ALA A 639 -49.97 -39.45 -18.27
CA ALA A 639 -50.94 -40.49 -18.63
C ALA A 639 -50.37 -41.54 -19.62
N THR A 640 -49.28 -41.22 -20.33
CA THR A 640 -48.52 -42.09 -21.24
C THR A 640 -47.43 -42.91 -20.55
N GLY A 641 -47.21 -42.72 -19.24
CA GLY A 641 -46.17 -43.41 -18.46
C GLY A 641 -44.78 -42.76 -18.50
N GLU A 642 -44.61 -41.69 -19.28
CA GLU A 642 -43.37 -40.90 -19.37
C GLU A 642 -43.28 -39.87 -18.24
N MET A 643 -42.06 -39.47 -17.87
CA MET A 643 -41.80 -38.54 -16.77
C MET A 643 -42.17 -37.11 -17.15
N CYS A 644 -42.87 -36.39 -16.27
CA CYS A 644 -43.15 -34.96 -16.49
C CYS A 644 -41.85 -34.14 -16.38
N GLU A 645 -41.66 -33.16 -17.27
CA GLU A 645 -40.46 -32.30 -17.25
C GLU A 645 -40.54 -31.15 -16.25
N LYS A 646 -41.75 -30.64 -15.97
CA LYS A 646 -41.95 -29.51 -15.06
C LYS A 646 -43.08 -29.77 -14.07
N TYR A 647 -42.95 -29.21 -12.87
CA TYR A 647 -43.99 -29.22 -11.85
C TYR A 647 -44.46 -27.79 -11.58
N ILE A 648 -45.76 -27.53 -11.76
CA ILE A 648 -46.35 -26.19 -11.67
C ILE A 648 -47.23 -26.08 -10.43
N PHE A 649 -47.01 -25.04 -9.63
CA PHE A 649 -47.91 -24.61 -8.57
C PHE A 649 -48.92 -23.61 -9.11
N THR A 650 -50.17 -24.01 -9.22
CA THR A 650 -51.25 -23.20 -9.82
C THR A 650 -51.65 -21.97 -9.00
N GLN A 651 -51.26 -21.92 -7.72
CA GLN A 651 -51.63 -20.83 -6.81
C GLN A 651 -50.85 -19.53 -7.10
N ASN A 652 -49.55 -19.67 -7.37
CA ASN A 652 -48.63 -18.54 -7.57
C ASN A 652 -47.84 -18.62 -8.88
N ASN A 653 -48.17 -19.56 -9.78
CA ASN A 653 -47.46 -19.83 -11.04
C ASN A 653 -45.96 -20.15 -10.88
N LEU A 654 -45.55 -20.70 -9.73
CA LEU A 654 -44.19 -21.19 -9.53
C LEU A 654 -43.99 -22.49 -10.32
N VAL A 655 -42.92 -22.55 -11.10
CA VAL A 655 -42.54 -23.71 -11.90
C VAL A 655 -41.20 -24.26 -11.42
N VAL A 656 -41.18 -25.55 -11.11
CA VAL A 656 -39.97 -26.32 -10.82
C VAL A 656 -39.55 -27.00 -12.10
N THR A 657 -38.32 -26.73 -12.54
CA THR A 657 -37.79 -27.26 -13.81
C THR A 657 -36.94 -28.50 -13.61
N SER A 658 -36.11 -28.54 -12.56
CA SER A 658 -35.31 -29.71 -12.26
C SER A 658 -35.06 -29.87 -10.76
N VAL A 659 -34.78 -31.11 -10.36
CA VAL A 659 -34.37 -31.47 -9.00
C VAL A 659 -33.03 -32.18 -9.07
N ASP A 660 -32.02 -31.53 -8.50
CA ASP A 660 -30.65 -32.02 -8.48
C ASP A 660 -30.34 -32.59 -7.08
N ILE A 661 -29.83 -33.81 -7.04
CA ILE A 661 -29.45 -34.48 -5.79
C ILE A 661 -27.97 -34.18 -5.54
N GLN A 662 -27.68 -33.38 -4.52
CA GLN A 662 -26.30 -33.00 -4.17
C GLN A 662 -25.59 -34.10 -3.39
N SER A 663 -26.27 -34.66 -2.38
CA SER A 663 -25.73 -35.76 -1.59
C SER A 663 -26.83 -36.62 -0.98
N VAL A 664 -26.52 -37.89 -0.78
CA VAL A 664 -27.34 -38.87 -0.05
C VAL A 664 -26.43 -39.53 0.98
N GLU A 665 -26.63 -39.21 2.25
CA GLU A 665 -25.82 -39.76 3.34
C GLU A 665 -26.68 -40.53 4.34
N PRO A 666 -26.22 -41.71 4.80
CA PRO A 666 -26.78 -42.32 6.00
C PRO A 666 -26.55 -41.40 7.20
N VAL A 667 -27.62 -41.18 7.97
CA VAL A 667 -27.57 -40.41 9.23
C VAL A 667 -26.88 -41.22 10.32
N ASP A 668 -27.08 -42.54 10.31
CA ASP A 668 -26.51 -43.43 11.31
C ASP A 668 -25.07 -43.80 10.97
N GLN A 669 -24.14 -43.48 11.87
CA GLN A 669 -22.71 -43.73 11.71
C GLN A 669 -22.41 -45.23 11.50
N ARG A 670 -23.12 -46.12 12.20
CA ARG A 670 -22.95 -47.58 12.07
C ARG A 670 -23.22 -48.08 10.64
N THR A 671 -24.22 -47.51 9.98
CA THR A 671 -24.58 -47.86 8.60
C THR A 671 -23.52 -47.37 7.62
N ARG A 672 -22.94 -46.18 7.87
CA ARG A 672 -21.81 -45.63 7.11
C ARG A 672 -20.56 -46.50 7.23
N ASP A 673 -20.23 -46.94 8.43
CA ASP A 673 -19.07 -47.82 8.67
C ASP A 673 -19.27 -49.20 8.02
N ALA A 674 -20.50 -49.72 8.00
CA ALA A 674 -20.83 -50.96 7.31
C ALA A 674 -20.66 -50.85 5.79
N LEU A 675 -21.09 -49.73 5.20
CA LEU A 675 -20.89 -49.43 3.77
C LEU A 675 -19.40 -49.31 3.43
N MET A 676 -18.60 -48.63 4.25
CA MET A 676 -17.15 -48.51 4.04
C MET A 676 -16.45 -49.87 4.02
N LYS A 677 -16.81 -50.77 4.94
CA LYS A 677 -16.29 -52.16 4.94
C LYS A 677 -16.67 -52.91 3.67
N SER A 678 -17.88 -52.72 3.16
CA SER A 678 -18.32 -53.34 1.90
C SER A 678 -17.50 -52.85 0.70
N VAL A 679 -17.16 -51.55 0.66
CA VAL A 679 -16.32 -50.98 -0.42
C VAL A 679 -14.88 -51.50 -0.32
N GLN A 680 -14.32 -51.59 0.88
CA GLN A 680 -12.98 -52.13 1.10
C GLN A 680 -12.88 -53.59 0.60
N LEU A 681 -13.86 -54.43 0.95
CA LEU A 681 -13.93 -55.80 0.47
C LEU A 681 -14.04 -55.87 -1.05
N ALA A 682 -14.81 -54.98 -1.69
CA ALA A 682 -14.91 -54.93 -3.14
C ALA A 682 -13.56 -54.61 -3.80
N ILE A 683 -12.80 -53.63 -3.27
CA ILE A 683 -11.47 -53.28 -3.77
C ILE A 683 -10.51 -54.45 -3.59
N GLU A 684 -10.50 -55.09 -2.42
CA GLU A 684 -9.67 -56.26 -2.13
C GLU A 684 -9.94 -57.41 -3.10
N ILE A 685 -11.21 -57.71 -3.38
CA ILE A 685 -11.60 -58.72 -4.38
C ILE A 685 -11.05 -58.36 -5.77
N THR A 686 -11.19 -57.10 -6.20
CA THR A 686 -10.66 -56.67 -7.52
C THR A 686 -9.14 -56.73 -7.58
N SER A 687 -8.44 -56.37 -6.51
CA SER A 687 -6.97 -56.43 -6.42
C SER A 687 -6.48 -57.88 -6.46
N ASN A 688 -7.07 -58.76 -5.65
CA ASN A 688 -6.73 -60.18 -5.63
C ASN A 688 -7.01 -60.85 -6.98
N SER A 689 -8.09 -60.45 -7.66
CA SER A 689 -8.39 -60.93 -9.01
C SER A 689 -7.36 -60.47 -10.04
N GLN A 690 -6.89 -59.23 -9.97
CA GLN A 690 -5.85 -58.72 -10.87
C GLN A 690 -4.49 -59.37 -10.59
N GLU A 691 -4.14 -59.56 -9.32
CA GLU A 691 -2.92 -60.24 -8.92
C GLU A 691 -2.90 -61.70 -9.39
N ALA A 692 -4.00 -62.42 -9.23
CA ALA A 692 -4.14 -63.79 -9.72
C ALA A 692 -4.00 -63.87 -11.25
N ALA A 693 -4.60 -62.94 -11.99
CA ALA A 693 -4.48 -62.88 -13.45
C ALA A 693 -3.03 -62.62 -13.90
N ALA A 694 -2.33 -61.68 -13.24
CA ALA A 694 -0.94 -61.37 -13.54
C ALA A 694 0.00 -62.56 -13.25
N ARG A 695 -0.23 -63.29 -12.15
CA ARG A 695 0.54 -64.51 -11.82
C ARG A 695 0.36 -65.60 -12.87
N HIS A 696 -0.88 -65.88 -13.29
CA HIS A 696 -1.14 -66.89 -14.32
C HIS A 696 -0.53 -66.52 -15.68
N GLU A 697 -0.53 -65.24 -16.05
CA GLU A 697 0.11 -64.77 -17.27
C GLU A 697 1.64 -64.94 -17.23
N ALA A 698 2.26 -64.66 -16.07
CA ALA A 698 3.69 -64.87 -15.86
C ALA A 698 4.08 -66.36 -15.94
N GLU A 699 3.31 -67.26 -15.32
CA GLU A 699 3.52 -68.71 -15.40
C GLU A 699 3.40 -69.24 -16.84
N ARG A 700 2.44 -68.72 -17.61
CA ARG A 700 2.27 -69.08 -19.04
C ARG A 700 3.49 -68.69 -19.87
N LEU A 701 4.01 -67.47 -19.69
CA LEU A 701 5.21 -66.98 -20.39
C LEU A 701 6.45 -67.79 -20.01
N GLU A 702 6.60 -68.14 -18.73
CA GLU A 702 7.72 -68.98 -18.28
C GLU A 702 7.70 -70.36 -18.95
N GLN A 703 6.52 -70.99 -19.04
CA GLN A 703 6.38 -72.29 -19.68
C GLN A 703 6.65 -72.23 -21.19
N GLU A 704 6.21 -71.16 -21.87
CA GLU A 704 6.52 -70.94 -23.29
C GLU A 704 8.03 -70.75 -23.51
N ALA A 705 8.70 -69.97 -22.66
CA ALA A 705 10.14 -69.76 -22.74
C ALA A 705 10.94 -71.05 -22.51
N ARG A 706 10.57 -71.85 -21.50
CA ARG A 706 11.17 -73.18 -21.26
C ARG A 706 10.98 -74.12 -22.45
N GLY A 707 9.78 -74.16 -23.02
CA GLY A 707 9.50 -74.97 -24.22
C GLY A 707 10.30 -74.57 -25.46
N LYS A 708 10.55 -73.27 -25.65
CA LYS A 708 11.42 -72.76 -26.74
C LYS A 708 12.88 -73.13 -26.52
N LEU A 709 13.39 -73.01 -25.30
CA LEU A 709 14.79 -73.32 -24.97
C LEU A 709 15.10 -74.81 -25.17
N GLU A 710 14.22 -75.71 -24.73
CA GLU A 710 14.38 -77.15 -24.97
C GLU A 710 14.36 -77.50 -26.46
N ARG A 711 13.50 -76.86 -27.26
CA ARG A 711 13.52 -77.03 -28.72
C ARG A 711 14.83 -76.60 -29.35
N GLN A 712 15.34 -75.42 -28.97
CA GLN A 712 16.64 -74.94 -29.46
C GLN A 712 17.77 -75.91 -29.11
N LYS A 713 17.78 -76.42 -27.87
CA LYS A 713 18.78 -77.38 -27.43
C LYS A 713 18.78 -78.66 -28.29
N ILE A 714 17.60 -79.19 -28.61
CA ILE A 714 17.48 -80.38 -29.49
C ILE A 714 17.95 -80.06 -30.92
N GLU A 715 17.66 -78.87 -31.44
CA GLU A 715 18.10 -78.45 -32.77
C GLU A 715 19.63 -78.30 -32.85
N ASP A 716 20.24 -77.70 -31.82
CA ASP A 716 21.69 -77.61 -31.67
C ASP A 716 22.33 -79.02 -31.60
N GLU A 717 21.78 -79.91 -30.76
CA GLU A 717 22.25 -81.31 -30.65
C GLU A 717 22.11 -82.07 -31.99
N ALA A 718 21.02 -81.88 -32.72
CA ALA A 718 20.81 -82.48 -34.03
C ALA A 718 21.85 -81.97 -35.06
N SER A 719 22.09 -80.66 -35.09
CA SER A 719 23.10 -80.06 -36.00
C SER A 719 24.52 -80.55 -35.69
N ALA A 720 24.84 -80.75 -34.40
CA ALA A 720 26.11 -81.30 -33.98
C ALA A 720 26.27 -82.77 -34.44
N GLU A 721 25.20 -83.57 -34.35
CA GLU A 721 25.22 -84.95 -34.84
C GLU A 721 25.30 -85.05 -36.38
N GLU A 722 24.69 -84.12 -37.13
CA GLU A 722 24.89 -84.04 -38.60
C GLU A 722 26.36 -83.78 -38.97
N ALA A 723 27.00 -82.81 -38.31
CA ALA A 723 28.42 -82.54 -38.49
C ALA A 723 29.29 -83.75 -38.09
N ARG A 724 28.92 -84.43 -37.00
CA ARG A 724 29.59 -85.64 -36.52
C ARG A 724 29.50 -86.78 -37.52
N LYS A 725 28.34 -86.98 -38.14
CA LYS A 725 28.15 -87.95 -39.23
C LYS A 725 29.09 -87.66 -40.40
N GLY A 726 29.21 -86.40 -40.82
CA GLY A 726 30.15 -86.01 -41.88
C GLY A 726 31.62 -86.28 -41.52
N LEU A 727 32.01 -86.01 -40.28
CA LEU A 727 33.36 -86.35 -39.78
C LEU A 727 33.58 -87.87 -39.78
N LEU A 728 32.60 -88.65 -39.32
CA LEU A 728 32.64 -90.11 -39.33
C LEU A 728 32.77 -90.69 -40.74
N GLU A 729 32.02 -90.17 -41.71
CA GLU A 729 32.13 -90.57 -43.12
C GLU A 729 33.55 -90.32 -43.67
N LEU A 730 34.12 -89.13 -43.40
CA LEU A 730 35.49 -88.81 -43.78
C LEU A 730 36.52 -89.71 -43.06
N GLN A 731 36.32 -90.01 -41.77
CA GLN A 731 37.18 -90.95 -41.04
C GLN A 731 37.13 -92.36 -41.63
N VAL A 732 35.95 -92.85 -41.99
CA VAL A 732 35.81 -94.17 -42.64
C VAL A 732 36.47 -94.16 -44.02
N GLN A 733 36.32 -93.09 -44.80
CA GLN A 733 37.01 -92.96 -46.09
C GLN A 733 38.54 -92.92 -45.92
N LEU A 734 39.06 -92.17 -44.95
CA LEU A 734 40.49 -92.12 -44.63
C LEU A 734 41.00 -93.49 -44.16
N ALA A 735 40.27 -94.17 -43.28
CA ALA A 735 40.63 -95.51 -42.81
C ALA A 735 40.62 -96.54 -43.94
N ALA A 736 39.64 -96.45 -44.86
CA ALA A 736 39.60 -97.29 -46.06
C ALA A 736 40.77 -96.98 -47.01
N LEU A 737 41.12 -95.71 -47.19
CA LEU A 737 42.27 -95.30 -48.00
C LEU A 737 43.60 -95.75 -47.37
N GLU A 738 43.74 -95.64 -46.05
CA GLU A 738 44.91 -96.10 -45.31
C GLU A 738 45.06 -97.62 -45.41
N SER A 739 43.99 -98.38 -45.17
CA SER A 739 43.99 -99.84 -45.29
C SER A 739 44.30 -100.30 -46.71
N THR A 740 43.69 -99.70 -47.73
CA THR A 740 43.98 -100.00 -49.14
C THR A 740 45.38 -99.56 -49.55
N GLY A 741 45.87 -98.42 -49.04
CA GLY A 741 47.22 -97.93 -49.27
C GLY A 741 48.28 -98.87 -48.67
N GLN A 742 48.08 -99.33 -47.44
CA GLN A 742 48.97 -100.28 -46.77
C GLN A 742 48.98 -101.63 -47.51
N ALA A 743 47.81 -102.20 -47.82
CA ALA A 743 47.70 -103.46 -48.55
C ALA A 743 48.32 -103.36 -49.96
N LYS A 744 48.09 -102.27 -50.68
CA LYS A 744 48.67 -102.03 -52.01
C LYS A 744 50.20 -101.87 -51.94
N SER A 745 50.72 -101.11 -50.98
CA SER A 745 52.16 -100.93 -50.78
C SER A 745 52.85 -102.25 -50.44
N GLU A 746 52.26 -103.04 -49.53
CA GLU A 746 52.80 -104.35 -49.16
C GLU A 746 52.76 -105.34 -50.34
N ALA A 747 51.65 -105.37 -51.08
CA ALA A 747 51.51 -106.21 -52.27
C ALA A 747 52.49 -105.82 -53.38
N GLN A 748 52.67 -104.53 -53.67
CA GLN A 748 53.65 -104.04 -54.64
C GLN A 748 55.07 -104.33 -54.20
N SER A 749 55.41 -104.14 -52.93
CA SER A 749 56.73 -104.47 -52.38
C SER A 749 57.03 -105.96 -52.47
N LYS A 750 56.05 -106.83 -52.16
CA LYS A 750 56.20 -108.28 -52.29
C LYS A 750 56.35 -108.71 -53.76
N ALA A 751 55.52 -108.17 -54.66
CA ALA A 751 55.60 -108.47 -56.08
C ALA A 751 56.95 -108.05 -56.69
N GLU A 752 57.45 -106.88 -56.33
CA GLU A 752 58.75 -106.39 -56.81
C GLU A 752 59.92 -107.18 -56.22
N ALA A 753 59.85 -107.54 -54.93
CA ALA A 753 60.84 -108.43 -54.30
C ALA A 753 60.88 -109.80 -54.98
N MET A 754 59.72 -110.39 -55.30
CA MET A 754 59.63 -111.64 -56.07
C MET A 754 60.18 -111.47 -57.48
N ARG A 755 59.86 -110.37 -58.17
CA ARG A 755 60.37 -110.08 -59.52
C ARG A 755 61.90 -110.04 -59.54
N ILE A 756 62.51 -109.36 -58.58
CA ILE A 756 63.98 -109.28 -58.43
C ILE A 756 64.55 -110.67 -58.10
N ALA A 757 63.94 -111.41 -57.16
CA ALA A 757 64.39 -112.75 -56.80
C ALA A 757 64.34 -113.71 -57.99
N SER A 758 63.24 -113.72 -58.76
CA SER A 758 63.12 -114.55 -59.97
C SER A 758 64.11 -114.14 -61.06
N GLN A 759 64.36 -112.84 -61.28
CA GLN A 759 65.39 -112.39 -62.22
C GLN A 759 66.79 -112.83 -61.79
N ALA A 760 67.11 -112.72 -60.50
CA ALA A 760 68.37 -113.17 -59.94
C ALA A 760 68.53 -114.70 -60.02
N GLU A 761 67.47 -115.47 -59.79
CA GLU A 761 67.48 -116.93 -59.96
C GLU A 761 67.69 -117.34 -61.41
N VAL A 762 67.07 -116.67 -62.37
CA VAL A 762 67.29 -116.93 -63.81
C VAL A 762 68.73 -116.59 -64.21
N GLU A 763 69.27 -115.46 -63.76
CA GLU A 763 70.67 -115.12 -64.01
C GLU A 763 71.64 -116.08 -63.32
N LYS A 764 71.36 -116.48 -62.08
CA LYS A 764 72.14 -117.49 -61.35
C LYS A 764 72.12 -118.82 -62.10
N ALA A 765 70.95 -119.32 -62.50
CA ALA A 765 70.82 -120.56 -63.25
C ALA A 765 71.52 -120.47 -64.62
N ARG A 766 71.48 -119.32 -65.29
CA ARG A 766 72.22 -119.08 -66.54
C ARG A 766 73.73 -119.12 -66.31
N LEU A 767 74.24 -118.48 -65.27
CA LEU A 767 75.67 -118.50 -64.91
C LEU A 767 76.13 -119.89 -64.44
N GLU A 768 75.30 -120.62 -63.69
CA GLU A 768 75.58 -122.00 -63.30
C GLU A 768 75.61 -122.91 -64.53
N ALA A 769 74.65 -122.79 -65.45
CA ALA A 769 74.66 -123.53 -66.71
C ALA A 769 75.86 -123.17 -67.59
N GLU A 770 76.27 -121.89 -67.64
CA GLU A 770 77.48 -121.48 -68.36
C GLU A 770 78.75 -122.05 -67.69
N ALA A 771 78.86 -121.97 -66.37
CA ALA A 771 79.97 -122.54 -65.61
C ALA A 771 80.06 -124.07 -65.79
N ASP A 772 78.92 -124.76 -65.74
CA ASP A 772 78.85 -126.20 -65.95
C ASP A 772 79.13 -126.55 -67.42
N SER A 773 78.66 -125.76 -68.40
CA SER A 773 79.03 -125.96 -69.81
C SER A 773 80.55 -125.85 -70.01
N ILE A 774 81.20 -124.84 -69.42
CA ILE A 774 82.66 -124.66 -69.46
C ILE A 774 83.38 -125.84 -68.79
N LYS A 775 82.92 -126.28 -67.62
CA LYS A 775 83.48 -127.46 -66.93
C LYS A 775 83.33 -128.70 -67.80
N THR A 776 82.14 -128.96 -68.35
CA THR A 776 81.90 -130.12 -69.22
C THR A 776 82.71 -130.06 -70.50
N ASP A 777 82.87 -128.89 -71.12
CA ASP A 777 83.70 -128.73 -72.31
C ASP A 777 85.18 -128.96 -72.02
N ALA A 778 85.68 -128.48 -70.88
CA ALA A 778 87.04 -128.75 -70.42
C ALA A 778 87.25 -130.24 -70.10
N GLU A 779 86.28 -130.88 -69.44
CA GLU A 779 86.28 -132.31 -69.16
C GLU A 779 86.25 -133.14 -70.46
N ILE A 780 85.40 -132.78 -71.43
CA ILE A 780 85.30 -133.40 -72.76
C ILE A 780 86.61 -133.22 -73.52
N LYS A 781 87.22 -132.03 -73.52
CA LYS A 781 88.54 -131.81 -74.16
C LYS A 781 89.62 -132.67 -73.52
N ARG A 782 89.67 -132.76 -72.19
CA ARG A 782 90.60 -133.63 -71.46
C ARG A 782 90.38 -135.10 -71.82
N LEU A 783 89.13 -135.55 -71.84
CA LEU A 783 88.75 -136.92 -72.19
C LEU A 783 89.02 -137.25 -73.65
N ARG A 784 88.79 -136.31 -74.59
CA ARG A 784 89.11 -136.49 -76.02
C ARG A 784 90.61 -136.67 -76.24
N LEU A 785 91.44 -135.79 -75.67
CA LEU A 785 92.90 -135.90 -75.73
C LEU A 785 93.40 -137.23 -75.12
N ALA A 786 92.86 -137.62 -73.97
CA ALA A 786 93.19 -138.90 -73.35
C ALA A 786 92.79 -140.09 -74.24
N ARG A 787 91.58 -140.06 -74.83
CA ARG A 787 91.10 -141.10 -75.75
C ARG A 787 91.85 -141.14 -77.07
N GLU A 788 92.24 -140.00 -77.63
CA GLU A 788 93.07 -139.95 -78.84
C GLU A 788 94.43 -140.61 -78.59
N LEU A 789 95.08 -140.29 -77.47
CA LEU A 789 96.34 -140.95 -77.06
C LEU A 789 96.16 -142.45 -76.80
N GLU A 790 95.07 -142.85 -76.14
CA GLU A 790 94.73 -144.27 -75.95
C GLU A 790 94.47 -144.96 -77.28
N LEU A 791 93.71 -144.35 -78.20
CA LEU A 791 93.43 -144.89 -79.52
C LEU A 791 94.71 -145.03 -80.35
N GLU A 792 95.60 -144.04 -80.35
CA GLU A 792 96.92 -144.15 -81.01
C GLU A 792 97.77 -145.27 -80.41
N PHE A 793 97.79 -145.39 -79.08
CA PHE A 793 98.51 -146.46 -78.39
C PHE A 793 97.92 -147.84 -78.73
N VAL A 794 96.59 -147.95 -78.73
CA VAL A 794 95.86 -149.19 -79.08
C VAL A 794 96.05 -149.52 -80.56
N GLN A 795 96.02 -148.54 -81.47
CA GLN A 795 96.32 -148.74 -82.89
C GLN A 795 97.73 -149.28 -83.06
N LYS A 796 98.76 -148.63 -82.51
CA LYS A 796 100.15 -149.11 -82.57
C LYS A 796 100.31 -150.50 -81.96
N LYS A 797 99.64 -150.78 -80.84
CA LYS A 797 99.62 -152.09 -80.19
C LYS A 797 98.95 -153.15 -81.06
N ASN A 798 97.81 -152.82 -81.67
CA ASN A 798 97.06 -153.71 -82.54
C ASN A 798 97.82 -153.97 -83.84
N ASP A 799 98.48 -152.96 -84.42
CA ASP A 799 99.33 -153.10 -85.60
C ASP A 799 100.51 -154.03 -85.31
N LEU A 800 101.21 -153.84 -84.18
CA LEU A 800 102.26 -154.75 -83.73
C LEU A 800 101.74 -156.17 -83.47
N ALA A 801 100.56 -156.29 -82.86
CA ALA A 801 99.92 -157.58 -82.60
C ALA A 801 99.46 -158.27 -83.89
N LEU A 802 98.99 -157.51 -84.89
CA LEU A 802 98.63 -158.01 -86.22
C LEU A 802 99.86 -158.42 -87.01
N GLU A 803 100.97 -157.69 -86.94
CA GLU A 803 102.23 -158.11 -87.53
C GLU A 803 102.71 -159.42 -86.92
N ARG A 804 102.69 -159.53 -85.59
CA ARG A 804 103.03 -160.76 -84.89
C ARG A 804 102.08 -161.91 -85.23
N ARG A 805 100.76 -161.68 -85.19
CA ARG A 805 99.76 -162.70 -85.55
C ARG A 805 99.85 -163.08 -87.02
N ARG A 806 100.14 -162.17 -87.95
CA ARG A 806 100.35 -162.50 -89.37
C ARG A 806 101.55 -163.45 -89.50
N GLN A 807 102.65 -163.15 -88.82
CA GLN A 807 103.82 -164.05 -88.80
C GLN A 807 103.47 -165.41 -88.16
N GLU A 808 102.69 -165.46 -87.08
CA GLU A 808 102.25 -166.71 -86.44
C GLU A 808 101.24 -167.50 -87.29
N LEU A 809 100.24 -166.85 -87.91
CA LEU A 809 99.22 -167.48 -88.76
C LEU A 809 99.77 -167.92 -90.11
N GLU A 810 100.70 -167.17 -90.73
CA GLU A 810 101.43 -167.64 -91.91
C GLU A 810 102.18 -168.94 -91.57
N MET A 811 102.75 -169.03 -90.36
CA MET A 811 103.33 -170.30 -89.88
C MET A 811 102.28 -171.39 -89.56
N GLU A 812 101.11 -171.06 -88.98
CA GLU A 812 100.11 -172.05 -88.50
C GLU A 812 99.15 -172.55 -89.61
N THR A 813 98.78 -171.70 -90.57
CA THR A 813 98.00 -172.13 -91.75
C THR A 813 98.80 -173.06 -92.65
N GLU A 814 100.12 -172.84 -92.78
CA GLU A 814 101.04 -173.82 -93.37
C GLU A 814 101.07 -175.16 -92.60
N PHE A 815 100.53 -175.20 -91.37
CA PHE A 815 100.43 -176.38 -90.52
C PHE A 815 99.03 -177.07 -90.54
N TYR A 816 97.90 -176.38 -90.29
CA TYR A 816 96.57 -177.03 -90.11
C TYR A 816 95.91 -177.51 -91.42
N LEU A 817 96.20 -176.86 -92.54
CA LEU A 817 95.71 -177.28 -93.86
C LEU A 817 96.28 -178.65 -94.26
N LYS A 818 97.39 -179.06 -93.64
CA LYS A 818 97.90 -180.43 -93.72
C LYS A 818 97.07 -181.45 -92.87
N ARG A 819 95.94 -181.09 -92.18
CA ARG A 819 95.17 -181.94 -91.21
C ARG A 819 93.63 -182.19 -91.40
N VAL A 820 92.74 -181.20 -91.51
CA VAL A 820 91.24 -181.38 -91.41
C VAL A 820 90.64 -182.27 -92.47
N GLN A 821 91.25 -182.28 -93.64
CA GLN A 821 90.79 -183.08 -94.76
C GLN A 821 90.79 -184.60 -94.45
N ALA A 822 91.08 -185.01 -93.20
CA ALA A 822 91.12 -186.38 -92.73
C ALA A 822 89.91 -186.95 -91.94
N ILE A 823 88.92 -186.23 -91.32
CA ILE A 823 87.93 -186.87 -90.36
C ILE A 823 86.45 -187.07 -90.83
N GLY A 824 85.76 -186.13 -91.50
CA GLY A 824 84.42 -186.36 -92.08
C GLY A 824 83.19 -186.18 -91.16
N SER A 825 82.01 -186.02 -91.79
CA SER A 825 80.95 -185.11 -91.31
C SER A 825 79.68 -185.74 -90.69
N GLU A 826 79.17 -186.85 -91.23
CA GLU A 826 77.91 -187.45 -90.75
C GLU A 826 77.97 -187.85 -89.26
N ASN A 827 79.17 -188.05 -88.69
CA ASN A 827 79.37 -188.43 -87.28
C ASN A 827 79.00 -187.34 -86.28
N LEU A 828 79.19 -186.07 -86.62
CA LEU A 828 78.73 -184.98 -85.75
C LEU A 828 77.21 -185.02 -85.57
N ARG A 829 76.49 -185.57 -86.56
CA ARG A 829 75.02 -185.58 -86.56
C ARG A 829 74.44 -186.53 -85.52
N HIS A 830 75.00 -187.74 -85.36
CA HIS A 830 74.52 -188.70 -84.33
C HIS A 830 74.98 -188.33 -82.91
N ILE A 831 76.08 -187.59 -82.77
CA ILE A 831 76.64 -187.23 -81.44
C ILE A 831 75.91 -186.02 -80.83
N ALA A 832 75.56 -184.98 -81.61
CA ALA A 832 75.02 -183.71 -81.10
C ALA A 832 73.57 -183.76 -80.53
N CYS A 833 72.78 -184.80 -80.78
CA CYS A 833 71.38 -184.93 -80.31
C CYS A 833 71.21 -185.78 -79.02
N ALA A 834 72.28 -186.25 -78.39
CA ALA A 834 72.21 -187.31 -77.37
C ALA A 834 71.49 -186.96 -76.05
N GLY A 835 71.12 -185.70 -75.80
CA GLY A 835 70.49 -185.30 -74.53
C GLY A 835 68.97 -185.53 -74.42
N VAL A 836 68.18 -185.29 -75.48
CA VAL A 836 66.69 -185.21 -75.35
C VAL A 836 66.08 -186.54 -74.94
N GLU A 837 66.90 -187.60 -75.07
CA GLU A 837 66.69 -188.85 -74.40
C GLU A 837 67.00 -188.77 -72.89
N ARG A 838 66.16 -188.04 -72.19
CA ARG A 838 64.96 -188.73 -71.74
C ARG A 838 65.33 -189.81 -70.71
N ASP A 839 66.09 -189.44 -69.70
CA ASP A 839 65.44 -188.61 -68.70
C ASP A 839 63.91 -188.94 -68.53
N VAL A 840 62.96 -188.93 -69.52
CA VAL A 840 61.60 -189.57 -69.47
C VAL A 840 61.58 -191.11 -69.29
N ARG A 841 62.71 -191.76 -68.99
CA ARG A 841 62.70 -193.01 -68.22
C ARG A 841 62.64 -192.81 -66.71
N MET A 842 62.59 -191.55 -66.35
CA MET A 842 61.55 -190.94 -65.55
C MET A 842 60.76 -191.97 -64.82
N LEU A 843 60.88 -191.78 -63.51
CA LEU A 843 59.65 -191.76 -62.75
C LEU A 843 58.94 -193.10 -62.78
N LYS A 844 59.60 -194.19 -63.21
CA LYS A 844 58.88 -195.39 -63.63
C LYS A 844 58.73 -196.39 -62.52
N ALA A 845 59.58 -196.39 -61.49
CA ALA A 845 59.70 -197.62 -60.71
C ALA A 845 60.23 -197.53 -59.30
N LEU A 846 60.95 -196.49 -58.93
CA LEU A 846 61.63 -196.55 -57.65
C LEU A 846 60.87 -195.89 -56.49
N ASN A 847 59.56 -196.10 -56.23
CA ASN A 847 58.35 -196.40 -57.04
C ASN A 847 57.52 -195.11 -57.09
N LEU A 848 58.27 -194.02 -57.36
CA LEU A 848 57.92 -192.60 -57.31
C LEU A 848 57.08 -192.19 -58.53
N LYS A 849 55.93 -191.52 -58.31
CA LYS A 849 54.93 -191.10 -59.32
C LYS A 849 54.60 -189.63 -59.13
N SER A 850 55.20 -188.78 -59.94
CA SER A 850 54.66 -188.49 -61.26
C SER A 850 53.30 -187.84 -61.12
N THR A 851 53.35 -186.52 -60.96
CA THR A 851 52.58 -185.52 -61.70
C THR A 851 52.50 -184.26 -60.88
N LEU A 852 51.99 -183.21 -61.47
CA LEU A 852 52.53 -182.68 -62.70
C LEU A 852 53.05 -181.34 -62.20
N ILE A 853 53.06 -180.39 -63.09
CA ILE A 853 52.74 -179.08 -62.65
C ILE A 853 53.90 -178.58 -61.78
N THR A 854 53.53 -177.88 -60.75
CA THR A 854 53.91 -176.50 -60.76
C THR A 854 54.58 -176.36 -59.41
N ASP A 855 54.11 -175.76 -58.35
CA ASP A 855 52.85 -175.10 -58.18
C ASP A 855 53.08 -173.61 -58.02
N GLY A 856 53.65 -173.04 -59.08
CA GLY A 856 53.39 -171.67 -59.49
C GLY A 856 54.38 -170.61 -58.99
N LYS A 857 55.64 -170.59 -59.46
CA LYS A 857 56.24 -169.33 -60.00
C LYS A 857 57.35 -169.50 -61.10
N THR A 858 57.83 -170.72 -61.49
CA THR A 858 58.26 -171.18 -62.88
C THR A 858 58.91 -172.62 -62.90
N PRO A 859 58.89 -173.44 -63.99
CA PRO A 859 58.55 -174.89 -63.94
C PRO A 859 59.66 -175.94 -63.69
N ILE A 860 59.29 -176.96 -62.91
CA ILE A 860 60.14 -177.82 -62.06
C ILE A 860 60.12 -179.29 -62.55
N ASN A 861 60.99 -179.56 -63.52
CA ASN A 861 61.04 -180.81 -64.25
C ASN A 861 61.86 -181.92 -63.51
N LEU A 862 61.28 -183.11 -63.25
CA LEU A 862 61.81 -184.27 -62.45
C LEU A 862 62.97 -185.08 -63.11
N LEU A 863 63.65 -184.50 -64.10
CA LEU A 863 64.74 -185.13 -64.87
C LEU A 863 66.13 -184.91 -64.28
N ASP A 864 66.33 -183.81 -63.56
CA ASP A 864 67.55 -183.55 -62.79
C ASP A 864 67.48 -184.05 -61.31
N ALA A 865 66.30 -184.29 -60.74
CA ALA A 865 66.07 -184.23 -59.27
C ALA A 865 66.40 -185.47 -58.37
N THR A 866 67.01 -186.59 -58.81
CA THR A 866 67.53 -187.70 -57.92
C THR A 866 69.03 -187.68 -57.66
N ALA A 867 69.79 -186.88 -58.38
CA ALA A 867 71.24 -187.05 -58.46
C ALA A 867 72.11 -186.62 -57.25
N GLY A 868 71.73 -185.87 -56.21
CA GLY A 868 70.59 -186.02 -55.31
C GLY A 868 70.85 -187.11 -54.28
N LEU A 869 70.39 -186.93 -53.06
CA LEU A 869 71.00 -187.66 -51.93
C LEU A 869 72.28 -186.95 -51.48
N ILE A 870 73.14 -186.71 -52.47
CA ILE A 870 74.56 -186.41 -52.39
C ILE A 870 74.73 -184.91 -52.25
N GLY A 871 75.29 -184.52 -51.11
CA GLY A 871 75.72 -183.17 -50.79
C GLY A 871 76.84 -182.74 -51.72
N GLN A 872 76.45 -182.33 -52.92
CA GLN A 872 77.33 -181.57 -53.76
C GLN A 872 77.08 -180.12 -53.42
N THR A 873 78.02 -179.61 -52.64
CA THR A 873 78.75 -178.42 -53.08
C THR A 873 79.12 -178.66 -54.55
N SER A 874 78.19 -178.38 -55.47
CA SER A 874 78.53 -177.76 -56.73
C SER A 874 79.10 -176.42 -56.29
N GLY A 875 80.36 -176.55 -55.83
CA GLY A 875 81.26 -175.56 -55.32
C GLY A 875 81.47 -174.71 -56.52
N ILE A 876 80.49 -173.82 -56.61
CA ILE A 876 80.70 -172.43 -56.81
C ILE A 876 81.84 -172.30 -57.76
N VAL A 877 81.47 -172.42 -59.03
CA VAL A 877 80.63 -171.41 -59.70
C VAL A 877 81.32 -170.10 -59.45
N HIS A 878 82.51 -169.95 -60.00
CA HIS A 878 83.09 -168.63 -60.16
C HIS A 878 83.89 -168.67 -61.47
N ASN A 879 83.45 -168.18 -62.64
CA ASN A 879 82.17 -167.67 -63.13
C ASN A 879 81.35 -166.82 -62.16
N ALA A 880 81.77 -165.60 -61.89
CA ALA A 880 80.86 -164.61 -61.37
C ALA A 880 81.29 -163.29 -62.01
N ALA A 881 80.60 -162.86 -63.06
CA ALA A 881 79.22 -162.36 -63.03
C ALA A 881 79.09 -161.23 -62.02
N LEU A 882 78.57 -160.13 -62.55
CA LEU A 882 77.95 -159.06 -61.80
C LEU A 882 78.93 -158.18 -61.03
N SER A 883 79.16 -157.03 -61.63
CA SER A 883 78.64 -155.78 -61.06
C SER A 883 78.77 -154.73 -62.14
N GLU A 884 77.83 -153.89 -62.46
CA GLU A 884 76.50 -153.59 -61.99
C GLU A 884 75.93 -152.98 -63.30
N ALA A 885 74.68 -153.27 -63.69
CA ALA A 885 73.54 -152.68 -63.00
C ALA A 885 73.75 -151.15 -62.92
N SER A 886 72.83 -150.32 -63.34
CA SER A 886 71.40 -150.48 -63.33
C SER A 886 70.90 -149.09 -63.67
N GLU A 887 69.76 -149.06 -64.37
CA GLU A 887 68.72 -148.07 -64.14
C GLU A 887 69.10 -146.62 -64.53
N GLU A 888 68.30 -145.88 -65.27
CA GLU A 888 66.86 -145.83 -65.20
C GLU A 888 66.37 -145.19 -66.50
N THR A 889 65.30 -145.79 -67.03
CA THR A 889 64.31 -145.14 -67.87
C THR A 889 64.04 -143.72 -67.39
N ALA A 890 64.23 -142.71 -68.24
CA ALA A 890 63.26 -142.31 -69.25
C ALA A 890 61.92 -141.90 -68.64
N GLN A 891 61.65 -140.61 -68.67
CA GLN A 891 60.37 -140.12 -69.15
C GLN A 891 60.61 -138.75 -69.75
N THR A 892 60.23 -138.66 -71.02
CA THR A 892 59.99 -137.44 -71.77
C THR A 892 59.03 -136.53 -71.00
N ASP A 893 59.21 -135.22 -71.08
CA ASP A 893 60.01 -134.52 -72.11
C ASP A 893 61.50 -134.30 -71.81
#